data_AF-A0A2A2HCI0-F1
#
_entry.id   AF-A0A2A2HCI0-F1
#
_cell.length_a   1.000
_cell.length_b   1.000
_cell.length_c   1.000
_cell.angle_alpha   90.00
_cell.angle_beta   90.00
_cell.angle_gamma   90.00
#
_symmetry.space_group_name_H-M   'P 1'
#
loop_
_entity.id
_entity.type
_entity.pdbx_description
1 polymer ?
#
loop_
_entity_poly.entity_id
_entity_poly.type
_entity_poly.pdbx_seq_one_letter_code
_entity_poly.pdbx_strand_id
1 'polypeptide(L)'
;MSFTNSNFNQNYGNIIFNDGNLSFTNLDFIETQGKVISYNNGNITLTNSDIIGSNATYGGIISNSGNITFTNSDIIENNASSGGIIDNSGNITFTNSNIIGNNASSGEIISNSGNITFTNLNITRNNADYGIIYTSYGNINFINSNITENFANDDLITNSYGNFSILNSTLTNNNAENWLIYNYKTGILNIIDSNLTQNNATYGGVIHNEADGNVNITNSNFIQNNATYGGVIDNEFDGYVNITNSNFIQNNATYGGVIYNNETGDINITNSNFTQNNATTGGAIYNKGNLIMDHLILTDNFDSNNIVIYSITNFTLSNSIIINNMGKINTKVNNTFISPIINENLDSNENINFNIENKTYTTTKDTENHVKTIQSVDNPGKLPVTIEYPSYAENNTIKLIYNVMMSIQNITLPTQTIPSFTNTTIETTLKDIDGNLLEGEIPATIRINNKTYTTTITNGVIKTTLTTNTLEPGEYTITINIPETEKYVNGTITQNITITKQNIQQTTIPENTIPVFTDTEIDTTLTDTNNTQLKGEINATITVNGEEKTVTIVNGVIKTTLTTSTLNAGKYTITINIPESTNYNAKTITQNLTILKRDIQQTTLSNSSITTYNNKTINIVVNDTLYDTLKGEILSTIKLNDKNITTTIIKDGIVNVVIPTDSLSAGEYIITIEIPETQNYNNGIITQKLTINKRDIQNITLPDSTILTLTNGTIFLIIKDTQGDTVKENMRFTVKINGATQLHSRTNKEILNVTLPTDKFRNPTYQMTIIIGNNNFYNQGIITQTINMQKRNVNISMQTNTPQTFKNIELNITVTENNIPLNDGFLIFKINETMKNSNGEQIRENVINGKAQLKYTLPSTIGAGKYNISVYYINPYYNKQMCIENLTIIQSNIENKTLDNIQVIKGTNTTITIIVNDTDGNQIQGKTSICIKFNKKTLIHTNITNGIINVTLPTDNFRNPTYQITIVLGKNSLYNRSEFNGTIIVQPQEDIRTKNGINMTITP
;
A
#
# COMPACT_ATOMS: atom_id res chain seq x y z
N MET A 1 23.28 -10.65 37.81
CA MET A 1 23.96 -11.41 36.74
C MET A 1 24.49 -10.44 35.70
N SER A 2 25.59 -10.76 35.02
CA SER A 2 26.13 -9.98 33.91
C SER A 2 26.30 -10.90 32.69
N PHE A 3 25.88 -10.44 31.52
CA PHE A 3 25.91 -11.18 30.26
C PHE A 3 26.58 -10.35 29.18
N THR A 4 27.43 -10.98 28.36
CA THR A 4 28.23 -10.30 27.33
C THR A 4 28.36 -11.15 26.07
N ASN A 5 28.28 -10.53 24.89
CA ASN A 5 28.62 -11.11 23.59
C ASN A 5 27.80 -12.37 23.17
N SER A 6 26.47 -12.27 23.11
CA SER A 6 25.60 -13.31 22.52
C SER A 6 24.17 -12.80 22.31
N ASN A 7 23.53 -13.01 21.15
CA ASN A 7 22.14 -12.57 20.96
C ASN A 7 21.12 -13.65 21.39
N PHE A 8 20.04 -13.23 22.05
CA PHE A 8 18.93 -14.12 22.43
C PHE A 8 17.82 -14.07 21.39
N ASN A 9 17.54 -15.23 20.77
CA ASN A 9 16.39 -15.45 19.89
C ASN A 9 15.73 -16.78 20.30
N GLN A 10 14.47 -16.73 20.79
CA GLN A 10 13.72 -17.92 21.22
C GLN A 10 12.20 -17.78 21.00
N ASN A 11 11.61 -18.88 20.54
CA ASN A 11 10.18 -19.00 20.18
C ASN A 11 9.24 -19.39 21.35
N TYR A 12 9.71 -19.43 22.60
CA TYR A 12 8.91 -19.90 23.74
C TYR A 12 9.22 -19.18 25.07
N GLY A 13 8.38 -18.21 25.43
CA GLY A 13 8.14 -17.81 26.81
C GLY A 13 9.20 -16.91 27.46
N ASN A 14 8.80 -16.33 28.60
CA ASN A 14 9.53 -15.30 29.34
C ASN A 14 11.00 -15.65 29.59
N ILE A 15 11.92 -14.76 29.17
CA ILE A 15 13.35 -15.09 29.10
C ILE A 15 14.03 -15.02 30.47
N ILE A 16 13.75 -13.98 31.26
CA ILE A 16 14.44 -13.71 32.53
C ILE A 16 13.46 -13.40 33.67
N PHE A 17 13.64 -14.12 34.79
CA PHE A 17 13.10 -13.83 36.12
C PHE A 17 14.28 -13.73 37.08
N ASN A 18 14.40 -12.65 37.85
CA ASN A 18 15.54 -12.43 38.73
C ASN A 18 15.28 -11.35 39.80
N ASP A 19 15.74 -11.57 41.04
CA ASP A 19 15.59 -10.60 42.14
C ASP A 19 16.81 -9.69 42.35
N GLY A 20 17.93 -9.94 41.67
CA GLY A 20 19.17 -9.14 41.78
C GLY A 20 19.35 -8.10 40.67
N ASN A 21 20.53 -7.50 40.56
CA ASN A 21 20.86 -6.62 39.43
C ASN A 21 21.14 -7.43 38.15
N LEU A 22 20.68 -6.95 36.99
CA LEU A 22 20.97 -7.45 35.65
C LEU A 22 21.83 -6.43 34.88
N SER A 23 22.82 -6.92 34.15
CA SER A 23 23.65 -6.10 33.26
C SER A 23 23.92 -6.85 31.96
N PHE A 24 23.66 -6.19 30.84
CA PHE A 24 23.82 -6.69 29.49
C PHE A 24 24.76 -5.76 28.72
N THR A 25 25.72 -6.33 27.98
CA THR A 25 26.66 -5.54 27.18
C THR A 25 27.02 -6.24 25.89
N ASN A 26 26.87 -5.57 24.74
CA ASN A 26 27.04 -6.16 23.40
C ASN A 26 26.18 -7.43 23.23
N LEU A 27 24.86 -7.28 23.46
CA LEU A 27 23.90 -8.38 23.55
C LEU A 27 22.50 -7.90 23.18
N ASP A 28 21.93 -8.46 22.12
CA ASP A 28 20.59 -8.08 21.65
C ASP A 28 19.54 -9.16 21.93
N PHE A 29 18.31 -8.73 22.16
CA PHE A 29 17.12 -9.57 22.29
C PHE A 29 16.26 -9.39 21.03
N ILE A 30 16.09 -10.45 20.24
CA ILE A 30 15.51 -10.37 18.89
C ILE A 30 14.32 -11.32 18.75
N GLU A 31 13.19 -10.79 18.24
CA GLU A 31 11.97 -11.53 17.84
C GLU A 31 11.34 -12.40 18.94
N THR A 32 11.48 -11.98 20.20
CA THR A 32 11.17 -12.85 21.34
C THR A 32 9.66 -13.04 21.54
N GLN A 33 9.24 -14.28 21.77
CA GLN A 33 7.83 -14.66 21.95
C GLN A 33 7.45 -14.69 23.43
N GLY A 34 7.16 -13.52 23.99
CA GLY A 34 6.83 -13.31 25.41
C GLY A 34 7.48 -12.04 25.96
N LYS A 35 7.57 -11.93 27.30
CA LYS A 35 8.32 -10.86 27.94
C LYS A 35 9.83 -11.13 27.89
N VAL A 36 10.63 -10.13 27.56
CA VAL A 36 12.11 -10.21 27.66
C VAL A 36 12.50 -10.30 29.14
N ILE A 37 11.90 -9.47 30.00
CA ILE A 37 12.10 -9.50 31.45
C ILE A 37 10.72 -9.50 32.12
N SER A 38 10.35 -10.63 32.73
CA SER A 38 8.96 -10.84 33.16
C SER A 38 8.61 -10.19 34.48
N TYR A 39 9.58 -10.12 35.39
CA TYR A 39 9.56 -9.35 36.62
C TYR A 39 10.98 -9.33 37.18
N ASN A 40 11.47 -8.16 37.59
CA ASN A 40 12.80 -8.03 38.18
C ASN A 40 12.81 -7.00 39.32
N ASN A 41 13.44 -7.33 40.46
CA ASN A 41 13.46 -6.47 41.65
C ASN A 41 14.75 -5.65 41.85
N GLY A 42 15.81 -5.94 41.09
CA GLY A 42 17.05 -5.16 41.11
C GLY A 42 17.14 -4.13 39.98
N ASN A 43 18.32 -3.53 39.82
CA ASN A 43 18.57 -2.63 38.69
C ASN A 43 18.82 -3.42 37.40
N ILE A 44 18.39 -2.88 36.25
CA ILE A 44 18.67 -3.40 34.91
C ILE A 44 19.56 -2.38 34.18
N THR A 45 20.67 -2.83 33.59
CA THR A 45 21.53 -1.99 32.74
C THR A 45 21.76 -2.65 31.38
N LEU A 46 21.51 -1.92 30.30
CA LEU A 46 21.84 -2.30 28.93
C LEU A 46 22.88 -1.32 28.38
N THR A 47 23.90 -1.83 27.70
CA THR A 47 24.98 -1.02 27.11
C THR A 47 25.42 -1.61 25.76
N ASN A 48 25.16 -0.91 24.66
CA ASN A 48 25.29 -1.49 23.30
C ASN A 48 24.49 -2.81 23.20
N SER A 49 23.19 -2.76 23.47
CA SER A 49 22.36 -3.94 23.72
C SER A 49 20.91 -3.62 23.45
N ASP A 50 20.38 -4.13 22.33
CA ASP A 50 19.08 -3.71 21.81
C ASP A 50 17.97 -4.71 22.12
N ILE A 51 16.71 -4.24 22.10
CA ILE A 51 15.51 -5.07 22.21
C ILE A 51 14.66 -4.83 20.96
N ILE A 52 14.55 -5.86 20.10
CA ILE A 52 14.04 -5.74 18.73
C ILE A 52 12.93 -6.76 18.48
N GLY A 53 11.78 -6.33 17.95
CA GLY A 53 10.73 -7.21 17.42
C GLY A 53 10.06 -8.15 18.44
N SER A 54 10.21 -7.89 19.74
CA SER A 54 9.65 -8.75 20.79
C SER A 54 8.14 -8.55 20.95
N ASN A 55 7.41 -9.64 21.19
CA ASN A 55 5.95 -9.66 21.22
C ASN A 55 5.43 -10.22 22.56
N ALA A 56 4.77 -9.39 23.36
CA ALA A 56 4.15 -9.79 24.63
C ALA A 56 2.62 -9.64 24.58
N THR A 57 1.89 -10.72 24.90
CA THR A 57 0.41 -10.69 24.93
C THR A 57 -0.16 -10.04 26.19
N TYR A 58 0.54 -10.14 27.33
CA TYR A 58 0.05 -9.69 28.63
C TYR A 58 1.15 -9.10 29.52
N GLY A 59 1.00 -7.83 29.89
CA GLY A 59 1.94 -7.04 30.66
C GLY A 59 3.23 -6.73 29.90
N GLY A 60 4.02 -5.78 30.42
CA GLY A 60 5.11 -5.23 29.63
C GLY A 60 6.28 -6.16 29.33
N ILE A 61 6.92 -5.90 28.18
CA ILE A 61 8.07 -6.64 27.63
C ILE A 61 9.25 -6.58 28.59
N ILE A 62 9.42 -5.42 29.25
CA ILE A 62 10.18 -5.29 30.48
C ILE A 62 9.18 -4.95 31.59
N SER A 63 9.17 -5.76 32.65
CA SER A 63 8.48 -5.44 33.91
C SER A 63 9.49 -5.48 35.06
N ASN A 64 9.62 -4.39 35.82
CA ASN A 64 10.71 -4.19 36.77
C ASN A 64 10.32 -3.24 37.93
N SER A 65 10.97 -3.36 39.08
CA SER A 65 10.75 -2.47 40.24
C SER A 65 12.00 -1.72 40.72
N GLY A 66 13.20 -2.09 40.25
CA GLY A 66 14.42 -1.32 40.45
C GLY A 66 14.62 -0.22 39.39
N ASN A 67 15.84 0.30 39.26
CA ASN A 67 16.15 1.27 38.21
C ASN A 67 16.46 0.59 36.87
N ILE A 68 16.11 1.22 35.76
CA ILE A 68 16.47 0.79 34.40
C ILE A 68 17.41 1.82 33.77
N THR A 69 18.53 1.38 33.20
CA THR A 69 19.48 2.23 32.48
C THR A 69 19.77 1.66 31.09
N PHE A 70 19.51 2.43 30.04
CA PHE A 70 19.94 2.17 28.66
C PHE A 70 21.06 3.14 28.29
N THR A 71 22.11 2.66 27.62
CA THR A 71 23.22 3.50 27.13
C THR A 71 23.71 2.98 25.78
N ASN A 72 23.54 3.78 24.72
CA ASN A 72 23.74 3.32 23.33
C ASN A 72 22.96 2.02 23.03
N SER A 73 21.72 1.94 23.51
CA SER A 73 20.90 0.72 23.53
C SER A 73 19.46 1.04 23.19
N ASP A 74 18.89 0.36 22.21
CA ASP A 74 17.63 0.76 21.56
C ASP A 74 16.47 -0.21 21.83
N ILE A 75 15.24 0.30 21.68
CA ILE A 75 13.99 -0.47 21.76
C ILE A 75 13.24 -0.27 20.44
N ILE A 76 13.20 -1.30 19.59
CA ILE A 76 12.79 -1.20 18.18
C ILE A 76 11.68 -2.21 17.83
N GLU A 77 10.59 -1.74 17.22
CA GLU A 77 9.53 -2.58 16.62
C GLU A 77 8.92 -3.64 17.56
N ASN A 78 8.91 -3.37 18.87
CA ASN A 78 8.34 -4.28 19.86
C ASN A 78 6.84 -4.04 20.03
N ASN A 79 6.11 -5.09 20.44
CA ASN A 79 4.66 -5.11 20.46
C ASN A 79 4.10 -5.67 21.78
N ALA A 80 3.30 -4.88 22.48
CA ALA A 80 2.56 -5.30 23.67
C ALA A 80 1.05 -5.24 23.40
N SER A 81 0.36 -6.39 23.49
CA SER A 81 -1.09 -6.44 23.24
C SER A 81 -1.93 -5.95 24.42
N SER A 82 -1.37 -5.95 25.64
CA SER A 82 -2.04 -5.49 26.86
C SER A 82 -0.99 -5.11 27.90
N GLY A 83 -1.06 -3.89 28.44
CA GLY A 83 0.02 -3.25 29.19
C GLY A 83 1.11 -2.68 28.27
N GLY A 84 2.00 -1.86 28.82
CA GLY A 84 2.96 -1.10 28.01
C GLY A 84 4.25 -1.81 27.64
N ILE A 85 5.11 -1.23 26.78
CA ILE A 85 6.39 -1.87 26.38
C ILE A 85 7.34 -1.98 27.58
N ILE A 86 7.46 -0.89 28.36
CA ILE A 86 8.11 -0.86 29.66
C ILE A 86 7.05 -0.57 30.74
N ASP A 87 7.03 -1.42 31.77
CA ASP A 87 6.25 -1.27 33.00
C ASP A 87 7.25 -1.26 34.17
N ASN A 88 7.45 -0.12 34.81
CA ASN A 88 8.50 0.04 35.81
C ASN A 88 8.11 0.93 37.00
N SER A 89 8.66 0.65 38.19
CA SER A 89 8.41 1.48 39.38
C SER A 89 9.61 2.21 39.98
N GLY A 90 10.84 1.88 39.56
CA GLY A 90 12.03 2.66 39.88
C GLY A 90 12.30 3.79 38.87
N ASN A 91 13.53 4.31 38.84
CA ASN A 91 13.90 5.34 37.85
C ASN A 91 14.29 4.72 36.51
N ILE A 92 13.94 5.39 35.41
CA ILE A 92 14.37 5.06 34.05
C ILE A 92 15.39 6.09 33.58
N THR A 93 16.47 5.64 32.94
CA THR A 93 17.46 6.51 32.30
C THR A 93 17.84 5.98 30.92
N PHE A 94 17.72 6.80 29.87
CA PHE A 94 18.26 6.51 28.54
C PHE A 94 19.28 7.57 28.17
N THR A 95 20.41 7.13 27.61
CA THR A 95 21.50 8.01 27.15
C THR A 95 22.00 7.56 25.78
N ASN A 96 21.93 8.45 24.78
CA ASN A 96 22.33 8.17 23.38
C ASN A 96 21.62 6.94 22.78
N SER A 97 20.32 6.82 23.01
CA SER A 97 19.50 5.63 22.68
C SER A 97 18.29 6.02 21.83
N ASN A 98 17.57 5.02 21.32
CA ASN A 98 16.35 5.23 20.54
C ASN A 98 15.19 4.32 20.98
N ILE A 99 13.97 4.80 20.82
CA ILE A 99 12.71 4.07 21.01
C ILE A 99 11.91 4.24 19.71
N ILE A 100 11.91 3.21 18.84
CA ILE A 100 11.45 3.33 17.46
C ILE A 100 10.39 2.30 17.12
N GLY A 101 9.25 2.72 16.54
CA GLY A 101 8.32 1.80 15.88
C GLY A 101 7.56 0.83 16.82
N ASN A 102 7.58 1.07 18.13
CA ASN A 102 6.96 0.15 19.09
C ASN A 102 5.44 0.38 19.16
N ASN A 103 4.70 -0.68 19.45
CA ASN A 103 3.24 -0.70 19.48
C ASN A 103 2.69 -1.21 20.83
N ALA A 104 1.84 -0.44 21.50
CA ALA A 104 1.12 -0.85 22.71
C ALA A 104 -0.40 -0.77 22.46
N SER A 105 -1.05 -1.90 22.14
CA SER A 105 -2.45 -1.92 21.69
C SER A 105 -3.51 -1.77 22.79
N SER A 106 -3.12 -1.81 24.06
CA SER A 106 -3.99 -1.53 25.22
C SER A 106 -3.09 -1.21 26.43
N GLY A 107 -2.34 -0.11 26.31
CA GLY A 107 -1.23 0.27 27.18
C GLY A 107 -0.43 1.44 26.61
N GLU A 108 0.59 1.86 27.35
CA GLU A 108 1.51 2.93 26.98
C GLU A 108 2.81 2.39 26.36
N ILE A 109 3.68 3.20 25.75
CA ILE A 109 5.04 2.69 25.44
C ILE A 109 5.85 2.57 26.74
N ILE A 110 5.78 3.57 27.62
CA ILE A 110 6.41 3.54 28.94
C ILE A 110 5.39 3.95 30.00
N SER A 111 5.08 3.04 30.92
CA SER A 111 4.38 3.36 32.17
C SER A 111 5.42 3.32 33.30
N ASN A 112 5.65 4.43 33.99
CA ASN A 112 6.66 4.52 35.06
C ASN A 112 6.18 5.31 36.28
N SER A 113 6.34 4.76 37.50
CA SER A 113 6.02 5.51 38.73
C SER A 113 7.22 6.26 39.33
N GLY A 114 8.46 5.91 38.97
CA GLY A 114 9.66 6.65 39.37
C GLY A 114 10.05 7.75 38.37
N ASN A 115 11.24 8.35 38.53
CA ASN A 115 11.69 9.41 37.64
C ASN A 115 12.15 8.86 36.28
N ILE A 116 11.87 9.58 35.20
CA ILE A 116 12.38 9.33 33.86
C ILE A 116 13.41 10.40 33.50
N THR A 117 14.56 9.99 32.94
CA THR A 117 15.56 10.92 32.37
C THR A 117 16.03 10.41 31.01
N PHE A 118 15.89 11.24 30.00
CA PHE A 118 16.22 10.94 28.62
C PHE A 118 17.22 11.99 28.13
N THR A 119 18.41 11.55 27.73
CA THR A 119 19.49 12.41 27.24
C THR A 119 19.95 11.95 25.87
N ASN A 120 19.87 12.83 24.86
CA ASN A 120 20.15 12.48 23.47
C ASN A 120 19.32 11.26 23.00
N LEU A 121 18.03 11.21 23.34
CA LEU A 121 17.11 10.13 22.98
C LEU A 121 16.31 10.50 21.73
N ASN A 122 16.08 9.55 20.81
CA ASN A 122 15.03 9.69 19.79
C ASN A 122 13.85 8.76 20.09
N ILE A 123 12.64 9.30 20.23
CA ILE A 123 11.39 8.55 20.34
C ILE A 123 10.64 8.76 19.02
N THR A 124 10.57 7.74 18.16
CA THR A 124 10.11 7.90 16.76
C THR A 124 9.10 6.84 16.32
N ARG A 125 7.99 7.26 15.70
CA ARG A 125 6.99 6.35 15.07
C ARG A 125 6.42 5.26 15.99
N ASN A 126 6.33 5.54 17.29
CA ASN A 126 5.67 4.63 18.23
C ASN A 126 4.16 4.88 18.24
N ASN A 127 3.39 3.81 18.52
CA ASN A 127 1.94 3.78 18.46
C ASN A 127 1.39 3.21 19.76
N ALA A 128 0.51 3.93 20.46
CA ALA A 128 -0.05 3.47 21.73
C ALA A 128 -1.54 3.79 21.86
N ASP A 129 -2.24 2.99 22.67
CA ASP A 129 -3.65 3.21 22.97
C ASP A 129 -3.82 4.30 24.04
N TYR A 130 -3.10 4.20 25.17
CA TYR A 130 -3.18 5.17 26.27
C TYR A 130 -2.06 6.21 26.30
N GLY A 131 -1.01 6.05 25.50
CA GLY A 131 0.02 7.08 25.32
C GLY A 131 1.45 6.59 25.18
N ILE A 132 2.38 7.49 24.87
CA ILE A 132 3.78 7.12 24.71
C ILE A 132 4.47 7.04 26.07
N ILE A 133 4.23 8.01 26.96
CA ILE A 133 4.79 8.04 28.32
C ILE A 133 3.71 8.43 29.33
N TYR A 134 3.51 7.58 30.33
CA TYR A 134 2.69 7.89 31.50
C TYR A 134 3.52 7.89 32.77
N THR A 135 3.42 8.96 33.56
CA THR A 135 3.94 9.02 34.94
C THR A 135 2.94 9.68 35.89
N SER A 136 2.86 9.14 37.11
CA SER A 136 1.85 9.55 38.10
C SER A 136 2.40 10.30 39.31
N TYR A 137 3.73 10.32 39.51
CA TYR A 137 4.42 11.01 40.62
C TYR A 137 5.90 11.30 40.34
N GLY A 138 6.52 10.54 39.43
CA GLY A 138 7.91 10.74 39.03
C GLY A 138 8.10 11.97 38.15
N ASN A 139 9.31 12.53 38.17
CA ASN A 139 9.68 13.61 37.26
C ASN A 139 10.09 13.06 35.90
N ILE A 140 9.70 13.69 34.79
CA ILE A 140 10.15 13.36 33.43
C ILE A 140 11.14 14.45 32.99
N ASN A 141 12.29 14.08 32.42
CA ASN A 141 13.24 15.05 31.87
C ASN A 141 13.73 14.62 30.47
N PHE A 142 13.36 15.35 29.42
CA PHE A 142 14.01 15.30 28.12
C PHE A 142 15.12 16.36 28.05
N ILE A 143 16.31 15.93 27.68
CA ILE A 143 17.48 16.77 27.47
C ILE A 143 18.04 16.42 26.09
N ASN A 144 18.18 17.40 25.20
CA ASN A 144 18.72 17.21 23.85
C ASN A 144 18.04 16.09 23.05
N SER A 145 16.74 15.85 23.25
CA SER A 145 16.04 14.67 22.77
C SER A 145 14.96 15.03 21.73
N ASN A 146 14.63 14.09 20.86
CA ASN A 146 13.68 14.30 19.76
C ASN A 146 12.52 13.31 19.89
N ILE A 147 11.28 13.81 19.88
CA ILE A 147 10.06 13.00 19.88
C ILE A 147 9.34 13.29 18.56
N THR A 148 9.27 12.30 17.67
CA THR A 148 8.89 12.52 16.26
C THR A 148 7.92 11.48 15.71
N GLU A 149 6.89 11.92 14.98
CA GLU A 149 5.98 11.02 14.25
C GLU A 149 5.27 9.96 15.13
N ASN A 150 5.14 10.18 16.45
CA ASN A 150 4.47 9.24 17.35
C ASN A 150 2.96 9.47 17.36
N PHE A 151 2.20 8.42 17.67
CA PHE A 151 0.74 8.41 17.66
C PHE A 151 0.17 7.83 18.96
N ALA A 152 -0.86 8.47 19.52
CA ALA A 152 -1.66 7.97 20.64
C ALA A 152 -3.18 8.13 20.39
N ASN A 153 -3.98 7.12 20.74
CA ASN A 153 -5.46 7.22 20.78
C ASN A 153 -5.98 8.02 22.00
N ASP A 154 -5.10 8.35 22.94
CA ASP A 154 -5.37 9.16 24.13
C ASP A 154 -4.36 10.32 24.13
N ASP A 155 -3.58 10.50 25.20
CA ASP A 155 -2.52 11.50 25.27
C ASP A 155 -1.18 10.98 24.76
N LEU A 156 -0.32 11.85 24.20
CA LEU A 156 1.05 11.42 23.89
C LEU A 156 1.90 11.26 25.17
N ILE A 157 1.82 12.23 26.10
CA ILE A 157 2.60 12.24 27.34
C ILE A 157 1.75 12.80 28.50
N THR A 158 1.61 12.03 29.58
CA THR A 158 0.90 12.45 30.80
C THR A 158 1.87 12.74 31.95
N ASN A 159 1.77 13.94 32.53
CA ASN A 159 2.44 14.35 33.75
C ASN A 159 1.40 14.66 34.85
N SER A 160 1.22 13.74 35.80
CA SER A 160 0.42 13.99 37.01
C SER A 160 1.31 14.20 38.23
N TYR A 161 1.08 15.27 39.00
CA TYR A 161 1.80 15.63 40.25
C TYR A 161 3.34 15.82 40.16
N GLY A 162 4.00 15.41 39.08
CA GLY A 162 5.45 15.46 38.89
C GLY A 162 5.94 16.73 38.19
N ASN A 163 7.27 16.88 38.10
CA ASN A 163 7.90 17.89 37.24
C ASN A 163 8.25 17.25 35.88
N PHE A 164 7.72 17.81 34.81
CA PHE A 164 8.07 17.47 33.44
C PHE A 164 8.94 18.58 32.83
N SER A 165 10.18 18.27 32.44
CA SER A 165 11.08 19.21 31.76
C SER A 165 11.40 18.77 30.34
N ILE A 166 11.32 19.71 29.40
CA ILE A 166 11.71 19.59 27.99
C ILE A 166 12.79 20.64 27.74
N LEU A 167 14.05 20.24 27.69
CA LEU A 167 15.22 21.12 27.58
C LEU A 167 15.99 20.88 26.28
N ASN A 168 16.21 21.93 25.48
CA ASN A 168 16.93 21.88 24.20
C ASN A 168 16.49 20.71 23.30
N SER A 169 15.19 20.43 23.27
CA SER A 169 14.59 19.22 22.70
C SER A 169 13.59 19.56 21.59
N THR A 170 13.22 18.58 20.77
CA THR A 170 12.27 18.78 19.66
C THR A 170 11.08 17.81 19.74
N LEU A 171 9.86 18.32 19.54
CA LEU A 171 8.65 17.52 19.36
C LEU A 171 8.08 17.85 17.98
N THR A 172 8.10 16.91 17.03
CA THR A 172 7.73 17.19 15.64
C THR A 172 6.79 16.14 15.03
N ASN A 173 5.72 16.57 14.37
CA ASN A 173 4.77 15.69 13.66
C ASN A 173 4.14 14.57 14.53
N ASN A 174 4.05 14.77 15.85
CA ASN A 174 3.35 13.82 16.73
C ASN A 174 1.85 14.09 16.71
N ASN A 175 1.05 13.05 16.91
CA ASN A 175 -0.40 13.10 16.84
C ASN A 175 -1.03 12.42 18.07
N ALA A 176 -2.00 13.08 18.69
CA ALA A 176 -2.80 12.56 19.79
C ALA A 176 -4.29 12.82 19.49
N GLU A 177 -5.18 11.89 19.87
CA GLU A 177 -6.61 12.19 19.82
C GLU A 177 -6.99 13.21 20.90
N ASN A 178 -6.50 13.05 22.14
CA ASN A 178 -6.75 14.01 23.22
C ASN A 178 -5.74 15.16 23.22
N TRP A 179 -4.62 15.02 23.96
CA TRP A 179 -3.63 16.07 24.16
C TRP A 179 -2.22 15.57 23.88
N LEU A 180 -1.32 16.43 23.36
CA LEU A 180 0.07 15.98 23.18
C LEU A 180 0.81 15.89 24.53
N ILE A 181 0.60 16.88 25.39
CA ILE A 181 1.12 16.90 26.76
C ILE A 181 -0.04 17.25 27.68
N TYR A 182 -0.42 16.29 28.53
CA TYR A 182 -1.41 16.49 29.58
C TYR A 182 -0.70 16.76 30.91
N ASN A 183 -0.82 17.99 31.40
CA ASN A 183 -0.26 18.43 32.67
C ASN A 183 -1.38 18.61 33.70
N TYR A 184 -1.39 17.75 34.72
CA TYR A 184 -2.57 17.50 35.57
C TYR A 184 -2.22 17.48 37.06
N LYS A 185 -3.16 17.92 37.91
CA LYS A 185 -3.11 17.87 39.39
C LYS A 185 -1.78 18.37 39.95
N THR A 186 -1.57 19.69 39.98
CA THR A 186 -0.33 20.32 40.50
C THR A 186 0.96 19.89 39.78
N GLY A 187 0.87 19.21 38.62
CA GLY A 187 2.02 18.91 37.78
C GLY A 187 2.69 20.18 37.26
N ILE A 188 4.02 20.17 37.12
CA ILE A 188 4.80 21.32 36.65
C ILE A 188 5.50 20.97 35.33
N LEU A 189 5.05 21.57 34.22
CA LEU A 189 5.68 21.48 32.92
C LEU A 189 6.65 22.65 32.71
N ASN A 190 7.87 22.36 32.27
CA ASN A 190 8.90 23.35 31.91
C ASN A 190 9.41 23.07 30.49
N ILE A 191 9.22 24.02 29.57
CA ILE A 191 9.71 23.92 28.18
C ILE A 191 10.73 25.04 27.96
N ILE A 192 12.00 24.66 27.75
CA ILE A 192 13.14 25.58 27.73
C ILE A 192 14.00 25.32 26.49
N ASP A 193 14.32 26.38 25.74
CA ASP A 193 15.17 26.37 24.54
C ASP A 193 14.75 25.30 23.49
N SER A 194 13.45 24.98 23.41
CA SER A 194 12.94 23.80 22.69
C SER A 194 12.02 24.15 21.51
N ASN A 195 11.80 23.19 20.61
CA ASN A 195 10.99 23.39 19.40
C ASN A 195 9.84 22.38 19.33
N LEU A 196 8.60 22.86 19.27
CA LEU A 196 7.40 22.03 19.10
C LEU A 196 6.74 22.40 17.76
N THR A 197 6.84 21.52 16.77
CA THR A 197 6.49 21.86 15.38
C THR A 197 5.55 20.84 14.73
N GLN A 198 4.47 21.30 14.08
CA GLN A 198 3.57 20.45 13.30
C GLN A 198 2.92 19.30 14.12
N ASN A 199 2.79 19.46 15.44
CA ASN A 199 2.09 18.47 16.25
C ASN A 199 0.57 18.70 16.17
N ASN A 200 -0.19 17.62 16.28
CA ASN A 200 -1.65 17.62 16.18
C ASN A 200 -2.28 17.01 17.44
N ALA A 201 -3.23 17.73 18.03
CA ALA A 201 -4.12 17.23 19.07
C ALA A 201 -5.56 17.37 18.57
N THR A 202 -6.42 16.37 18.73
CA THR A 202 -7.77 16.44 18.12
C THR A 202 -8.76 17.17 19.03
N TYR A 203 -8.75 16.93 20.34
CA TYR A 203 -9.75 17.49 21.26
C TYR A 203 -9.31 18.77 21.99
N GLY A 204 -8.07 18.85 22.49
CA GLY A 204 -7.55 20.07 23.14
C GLY A 204 -6.26 20.55 22.51
N GLY A 205 -5.47 21.30 23.29
CA GLY A 205 -4.20 21.86 22.85
C GLY A 205 -3.07 20.83 22.73
N VAL A 206 -1.95 21.23 22.10
CA VAL A 206 -0.68 20.48 22.19
C VAL A 206 -0.24 20.37 23.65
N ILE A 207 -0.50 21.38 24.46
CA ILE A 207 -0.37 21.36 25.91
C ILE A 207 -1.78 21.58 26.47
N HIS A 208 -2.31 20.62 27.21
CA HIS A 208 -3.49 20.81 28.04
C HIS A 208 -3.08 20.87 29.51
N ASN A 209 -3.58 21.87 30.22
CA ASN A 209 -3.19 22.17 31.59
C ASN A 209 -4.43 22.40 32.45
N GLU A 210 -4.60 21.60 33.50
CA GLU A 210 -5.74 21.71 34.42
C GLU A 210 -5.44 21.25 35.85
N ALA A 211 -6.36 21.56 36.76
CA ALA A 211 -6.36 21.17 38.18
C ALA A 211 -5.08 21.62 38.90
N ASP A 212 -4.93 22.94 39.05
CA ASP A 212 -3.75 23.60 39.65
C ASP A 212 -2.42 23.29 38.92
N GLY A 213 -2.47 22.77 37.68
CA GLY A 213 -1.30 22.50 36.85
C GLY A 213 -0.54 23.78 36.47
N ASN A 214 0.79 23.72 36.43
CA ASN A 214 1.66 24.87 36.13
C ASN A 214 2.50 24.62 34.87
N VAL A 215 2.40 25.49 33.87
CA VAL A 215 3.18 25.44 32.62
C VAL A 215 4.11 26.65 32.51
N ASN A 216 5.41 26.41 32.40
CA ASN A 216 6.44 27.42 32.18
C ASN A 216 7.09 27.21 30.83
N ILE A 217 7.00 28.20 29.95
CA ILE A 217 7.58 28.18 28.60
C ILE A 217 8.60 29.30 28.48
N THR A 218 9.83 28.99 28.08
CA THR A 218 10.92 29.96 27.96
C THR A 218 11.78 29.69 26.72
N ASN A 219 12.14 30.76 25.99
CA ASN A 219 13.03 30.72 24.82
C ASN A 219 12.66 29.67 23.75
N SER A 220 11.38 29.32 23.62
CA SER A 220 10.95 28.14 22.84
C SER A 220 10.11 28.52 21.62
N ASN A 221 10.09 27.65 20.60
CA ASN A 221 9.39 27.90 19.34
C ASN A 221 8.25 26.89 19.13
N PHE A 222 7.08 27.38 18.78
CA PHE A 222 5.88 26.59 18.50
C PHE A 222 5.39 26.92 17.10
N ILE A 223 5.53 25.99 16.16
CA ILE A 223 5.37 26.27 14.72
C ILE A 223 4.37 25.30 14.09
N GLN A 224 3.33 25.81 13.43
CA GLN A 224 2.36 25.00 12.67
C GLN A 224 1.66 23.88 13.47
N ASN A 225 1.55 24.02 14.80
CA ASN A 225 0.77 23.07 15.59
C ASN A 225 -0.74 23.27 15.37
N ASN A 226 -1.52 22.22 15.56
CA ASN A 226 -2.95 22.18 15.27
C ASN A 226 -3.73 21.53 16.42
N ALA A 227 -4.84 22.15 16.81
CA ALA A 227 -5.67 21.77 17.95
C ALA A 227 -7.14 22.16 17.74
N THR A 228 -8.07 21.70 18.60
CA THR A 228 -9.43 22.26 18.63
C THR A 228 -9.50 23.51 19.52
N TYR A 229 -9.05 23.41 20.77
CA TYR A 229 -8.90 24.54 21.70
C TYR A 229 -7.41 24.85 21.85
N GLY A 230 -6.99 26.08 21.52
CA GLY A 230 -5.62 26.52 21.69
C GLY A 230 -4.63 25.78 20.79
N GLY A 231 -4.25 26.38 19.66
CA GLY A 231 -3.33 25.76 18.68
C GLY A 231 -2.02 25.24 19.28
N VAL A 232 -1.67 25.74 20.47
CA VAL A 232 -0.59 25.23 21.32
C VAL A 232 -1.05 24.95 22.75
N ILE A 233 -1.83 25.84 23.38
CA ILE A 233 -2.11 25.79 24.83
C ILE A 233 -3.61 25.87 25.09
N ASP A 234 -4.11 24.87 25.82
CA ASP A 234 -5.46 24.75 26.34
C ASP A 234 -5.38 24.74 27.87
N ASN A 235 -5.90 25.79 28.50
CA ASN A 235 -5.76 26.01 29.94
C ASN A 235 -7.13 26.05 30.64
N GLU A 236 -7.37 25.08 31.51
CA GLU A 236 -8.65 24.81 32.16
C GLU A 236 -8.50 24.68 33.69
N PHE A 237 -9.63 24.63 34.41
CA PHE A 237 -9.76 24.33 35.85
C PHE A 237 -8.57 24.80 36.74
N ASP A 238 -8.42 26.11 36.89
CA ASP A 238 -7.44 26.77 37.78
C ASP A 238 -5.97 26.49 37.38
N GLY A 239 -5.73 26.11 36.12
CA GLY A 239 -4.40 25.99 35.53
C GLY A 239 -3.68 27.34 35.38
N TYR A 240 -2.37 27.33 35.66
CA TYR A 240 -1.48 28.47 35.56
C TYR A 240 -0.47 28.32 34.40
N VAL A 241 -0.38 29.32 33.54
CA VAL A 241 0.58 29.36 32.41
C VAL A 241 1.43 30.62 32.48
N ASN A 242 2.75 30.45 32.34
CA ASN A 242 3.72 31.53 32.24
C ASN A 242 4.62 31.34 31.02
N ILE A 243 4.67 32.34 30.14
CA ILE A 243 5.36 32.30 28.85
C ILE A 243 6.34 33.48 28.75
N THR A 244 7.59 33.21 28.41
CA THR A 244 8.65 34.21 28.28
C THR A 244 9.50 33.98 27.04
N ASN A 245 9.91 35.05 26.34
CA ASN A 245 10.90 35.01 25.23
C ASN A 245 10.60 33.98 24.12
N SER A 246 9.35 33.65 23.85
CA SER A 246 8.97 32.50 23.00
C SER A 246 8.26 32.92 21.72
N ASN A 247 8.30 32.07 20.69
CA ASN A 247 7.75 32.36 19.36
C ASN A 247 6.65 31.37 18.99
N PHE A 248 5.50 31.88 18.55
CA PHE A 248 4.35 31.10 18.12
C PHE A 248 4.02 31.46 16.67
N ILE A 249 4.25 30.54 15.73
CA ILE A 249 4.21 30.82 14.28
C ILE A 249 3.25 29.87 13.57
N GLN A 250 2.26 30.40 12.86
CA GLN A 250 1.35 29.62 12.00
C GLN A 250 0.59 28.47 12.69
N ASN A 251 0.39 28.53 14.00
CA ASN A 251 -0.43 27.55 14.72
C ASN A 251 -1.93 27.80 14.41
N ASN A 252 -2.73 26.73 14.45
CA ASN A 252 -4.13 26.74 14.02
C ASN A 252 -5.05 26.12 15.08
N ALA A 253 -6.25 26.68 15.26
CA ALA A 253 -7.29 26.08 16.10
C ALA A 253 -8.72 26.43 15.70
N THR A 254 -9.71 25.89 16.41
CA THR A 254 -11.07 26.44 16.35
C THR A 254 -11.17 27.69 17.21
N TYR A 255 -10.68 27.63 18.45
CA TYR A 255 -10.67 28.76 19.40
C TYR A 255 -9.23 29.06 19.83
N GLY A 256 -8.76 30.29 19.60
CA GLY A 256 -7.41 30.68 20.01
C GLY A 256 -6.33 30.00 19.18
N GLY A 257 -5.84 30.65 18.11
CA GLY A 257 -4.88 30.03 17.19
C GLY A 257 -3.56 29.61 17.84
N VAL A 258 -3.28 30.10 19.05
CA VAL A 258 -2.24 29.59 19.96
C VAL A 258 -2.82 29.22 21.32
N ILE A 259 -3.65 30.07 21.93
CA ILE A 259 -4.07 29.95 23.34
C ILE A 259 -5.58 29.97 23.48
N TYR A 260 -6.13 28.95 24.11
CA TYR A 260 -7.45 28.96 24.73
C TYR A 260 -7.30 28.97 26.26
N ASN A 261 -7.97 29.91 26.93
CA ASN A 261 -7.97 30.03 28.39
C ASN A 261 -9.41 30.00 28.91
N ASN A 262 -9.76 29.04 29.75
CA ASN A 262 -11.10 28.90 30.32
C ASN A 262 -11.31 29.81 31.55
N GLU A 263 -12.54 29.86 32.08
CA GLU A 263 -13.02 30.89 33.04
C GLU A 263 -12.20 31.01 34.34
N THR A 264 -11.51 29.96 34.79
CA THR A 264 -10.67 29.99 36.00
C THR A 264 -9.16 29.94 35.74
N GLY A 265 -8.73 29.94 34.47
CA GLY A 265 -7.31 29.85 34.12
C GLY A 265 -6.55 31.18 34.21
N ASP A 266 -5.31 31.13 34.71
CA ASP A 266 -4.37 32.25 34.85
C ASP A 266 -3.27 32.19 33.79
N ILE A 267 -3.15 33.20 32.90
CA ILE A 267 -2.08 33.26 31.89
C ILE A 267 -1.27 34.55 31.97
N ASN A 268 0.05 34.40 32.04
CA ASN A 268 1.05 35.47 31.97
C ASN A 268 1.94 35.27 30.74
N ILE A 269 2.07 36.29 29.89
CA ILE A 269 2.87 36.23 28.66
C ILE A 269 3.79 37.46 28.60
N THR A 270 5.08 37.24 28.46
CA THR A 270 6.09 38.30 28.42
C THR A 270 7.07 38.12 27.24
N ASN A 271 7.50 39.24 26.64
CA ASN A 271 8.60 39.28 25.64
C ASN A 271 8.46 38.26 24.47
N SER A 272 7.24 37.94 24.05
CA SER A 272 6.96 36.80 23.16
C SER A 272 6.27 37.22 21.85
N ASN A 273 6.53 36.48 20.77
CA ASN A 273 6.09 36.82 19.42
C ASN A 273 5.03 35.83 18.92
N PHE A 274 3.95 36.35 18.34
CA PHE A 274 2.87 35.57 17.73
C PHE A 274 2.75 35.99 16.27
N THR A 275 3.02 35.10 15.32
CA THR A 275 3.06 35.44 13.89
C THR A 275 2.18 34.48 13.07
N GLN A 276 1.24 35.01 12.28
CA GLN A 276 0.44 34.22 11.33
C GLN A 276 -0.38 33.08 11.94
N ASN A 277 -0.67 33.11 13.25
CA ASN A 277 -1.56 32.13 13.87
C ASN A 277 -3.02 32.43 13.50
N ASN A 278 -3.84 31.38 13.42
CA ASN A 278 -5.16 31.45 12.84
C ASN A 278 -6.20 30.63 13.62
N ALA A 279 -7.43 31.13 13.71
CA ALA A 279 -8.53 30.39 14.33
C ALA A 279 -9.90 30.70 13.70
N THR A 280 -10.94 29.96 14.10
CA THR A 280 -12.32 30.35 13.78
C THR A 280 -12.75 31.57 14.60
N THR A 281 -12.34 31.61 15.88
CA THR A 281 -12.55 32.73 16.81
C THR A 281 -11.27 33.01 17.61
N GLY A 282 -10.80 34.27 17.61
CA GLY A 282 -9.60 34.71 18.33
C GLY A 282 -8.31 34.19 17.68
N GLY A 283 -7.83 34.89 16.66
CA GLY A 283 -6.77 34.42 15.76
C GLY A 283 -5.47 34.00 16.42
N ALA A 284 -5.08 34.63 17.53
CA ALA A 284 -3.99 34.17 18.39
C ALA A 284 -4.51 33.66 19.74
N ILE A 285 -5.42 34.40 20.38
CA ILE A 285 -5.84 34.17 21.76
C ILE A 285 -7.37 34.22 21.87
N TYR A 286 -7.93 33.22 22.54
CA TYR A 286 -9.30 33.19 23.02
C TYR A 286 -9.29 33.05 24.55
N ASN A 287 -9.84 34.03 25.27
CA ASN A 287 -9.71 34.14 26.72
C ASN A 287 -11.05 34.28 27.46
N LYS A 288 -11.21 33.48 28.51
CA LYS A 288 -12.30 33.57 29.49
C LYS A 288 -11.81 33.77 30.93
N GLY A 289 -10.56 33.46 31.22
CA GLY A 289 -9.95 33.62 32.54
C GLY A 289 -9.18 34.94 32.67
N ASN A 290 -8.14 34.93 33.51
CA ASN A 290 -7.22 36.05 33.70
C ASN A 290 -6.08 36.00 32.67
N LEU A 291 -5.76 37.15 32.08
CA LEU A 291 -4.74 37.28 31.03
C LEU A 291 -3.92 38.55 31.22
N ILE A 292 -2.60 38.39 31.33
CA ILE A 292 -1.62 39.47 31.44
C ILE A 292 -0.61 39.32 30.30
N MET A 293 -0.46 40.37 29.50
CA MET A 293 0.40 40.42 28.31
C MET A 293 1.31 41.63 28.36
N ASP A 294 2.63 41.41 28.37
CA ASP A 294 3.63 42.48 28.43
C ASP A 294 4.76 42.28 27.40
N HIS A 295 5.16 43.35 26.71
CA HIS A 295 6.21 43.30 25.67
C HIS A 295 5.98 42.25 24.56
N LEU A 296 4.73 42.03 24.12
CA LEU A 296 4.41 41.09 23.05
C LEU A 296 4.51 41.71 21.65
N ILE A 297 4.77 40.89 20.64
CA ILE A 297 4.63 41.28 19.22
C ILE A 297 3.71 40.30 18.51
N LEU A 298 2.49 40.73 18.18
CA LEU A 298 1.48 39.96 17.48
C LEU A 298 1.38 40.46 16.03
N THR A 299 1.91 39.70 15.07
CA THR A 299 1.94 40.06 13.64
C THR A 299 1.06 39.13 12.80
N ASP A 300 0.16 39.69 12.00
CA ASP A 300 -0.65 38.97 11.01
C ASP A 300 -1.42 37.76 11.58
N ASN A 301 -1.91 37.84 12.82
CA ASN A 301 -2.77 36.80 13.39
C ASN A 301 -4.23 37.14 13.10
N PHE A 302 -5.04 36.17 12.69
CA PHE A 302 -6.39 36.43 12.19
C PHE A 302 -7.36 35.33 12.59
N ASP A 303 -8.61 35.71 12.83
CA ASP A 303 -9.74 34.80 12.68
C ASP A 303 -10.60 35.20 11.48
N SER A 304 -11.75 34.55 11.31
CA SER A 304 -12.71 34.83 10.24
C SER A 304 -13.18 36.30 10.14
N ASN A 305 -13.03 37.09 11.22
CA ASN A 305 -13.38 38.51 11.30
C ASN A 305 -12.15 39.43 11.47
N ASN A 306 -10.93 38.88 11.32
CA ASN A 306 -9.63 39.53 11.54
C ASN A 306 -9.31 39.88 13.01
N ILE A 307 -9.94 39.21 13.97
CA ILE A 307 -9.67 39.41 15.40
C ILE A 307 -8.42 38.60 15.80
N VAL A 308 -7.50 39.24 16.51
CA VAL A 308 -6.29 38.62 17.10
C VAL A 308 -6.60 38.08 18.50
N ILE A 309 -7.28 38.90 19.31
CA ILE A 309 -7.59 38.62 20.71
C ILE A 309 -9.10 38.69 20.90
N TYR A 310 -9.70 37.56 21.27
CA TYR A 310 -11.08 37.48 21.72
C TYR A 310 -11.08 37.24 23.23
N SER A 311 -11.65 38.15 24.02
CA SER A 311 -11.73 37.99 25.47
C SER A 311 -13.14 38.29 25.97
N ILE A 312 -13.68 37.43 26.83
CA ILE A 312 -14.94 37.72 27.54
C ILE A 312 -14.70 38.39 28.90
N THR A 313 -13.46 38.39 29.38
CA THR A 313 -13.00 39.09 30.59
C THR A 313 -12.09 40.27 30.24
N ASN A 314 -11.90 41.18 31.20
CA ASN A 314 -10.87 42.20 31.09
C ASN A 314 -9.48 41.57 31.25
N PHE A 315 -8.52 42.06 30.47
CA PHE A 315 -7.13 41.60 30.46
C PHE A 315 -6.17 42.79 30.57
N THR A 316 -4.92 42.53 30.96
CA THR A 316 -3.84 43.52 30.93
C THR A 316 -3.03 43.38 29.65
N LEU A 317 -2.79 44.50 28.97
CA LEU A 317 -1.91 44.59 27.81
C LEU A 317 -1.00 45.80 28.00
N SER A 318 0.32 45.58 27.99
CA SER A 318 1.33 46.63 28.21
C SER A 318 2.55 46.44 27.29
N ASN A 319 3.17 47.55 26.88
CA ASN A 319 4.39 47.64 26.07
C ASN A 319 4.38 46.77 24.77
N SER A 320 3.19 46.45 24.26
CA SER A 320 2.97 45.41 23.24
C SER A 320 2.57 45.99 21.87
N ILE A 321 2.85 45.24 20.82
CA ILE A 321 2.67 45.63 19.43
C ILE A 321 1.75 44.63 18.74
N ILE A 322 0.67 45.10 18.12
CA ILE A 322 -0.21 44.32 17.22
C ILE A 322 -0.11 44.92 15.82
N ILE A 323 0.38 44.18 14.82
CA ILE A 323 0.51 44.63 13.42
C ILE A 323 -0.14 43.63 12.47
N ASN A 324 -1.25 44.00 11.84
CA ASN A 324 -1.98 43.12 10.91
C ASN A 324 -2.11 43.74 9.51
N ASN A 325 -1.78 42.97 8.47
CA ASN A 325 -1.97 43.31 7.06
C ASN A 325 -3.38 42.92 6.60
N MET A 326 -4.29 43.90 6.56
CA MET A 326 -5.74 43.73 6.40
C MET A 326 -6.23 43.66 4.94
N GLY A 327 -5.33 43.41 3.99
CA GLY A 327 -5.67 43.32 2.57
C GLY A 327 -5.96 44.67 1.91
N LYS A 328 -6.97 44.71 1.03
CA LYS A 328 -7.23 45.80 0.08
C LYS A 328 -8.52 46.56 0.40
N ILE A 329 -8.48 47.89 0.25
CA ILE A 329 -9.65 48.80 0.36
C ILE A 329 -9.59 49.86 -0.75
N ASN A 330 -10.66 50.64 -0.92
CA ASN A 330 -10.76 51.59 -2.03
C ASN A 330 -10.83 53.06 -1.55
N THR A 331 -10.23 53.98 -2.30
CA THR A 331 -10.38 55.43 -2.05
C THR A 331 -11.82 55.89 -2.23
N LYS A 332 -12.23 56.91 -1.46
CA LYS A 332 -13.49 57.67 -1.63
C LYS A 332 -14.80 56.86 -1.55
N VAL A 333 -14.72 55.67 -0.98
CA VAL A 333 -15.89 54.88 -0.54
C VAL A 333 -15.78 54.61 0.95
N ASN A 334 -16.91 54.28 1.58
CA ASN A 334 -16.94 53.90 2.98
C ASN A 334 -16.28 52.54 3.20
N ASN A 335 -15.13 52.51 3.88
CA ASN A 335 -14.43 51.29 4.27
C ASN A 335 -14.64 51.04 5.77
N THR A 336 -14.83 49.78 6.15
CA THR A 336 -14.99 49.38 7.55
C THR A 336 -13.63 49.00 8.14
N PHE A 337 -13.22 49.70 9.19
CA PHE A 337 -12.03 49.43 9.98
C PHE A 337 -12.47 48.79 11.29
N ILE A 338 -12.07 47.54 11.54
CA ILE A 338 -12.44 46.75 12.71
C ILE A 338 -11.20 46.57 13.57
N SER A 339 -11.31 46.78 14.88
CA SER A 339 -10.21 46.53 15.81
C SER A 339 -9.88 45.04 15.89
N PRO A 340 -8.59 44.64 15.97
CA PRO A 340 -8.19 43.25 16.14
C PRO A 340 -8.44 42.71 17.57
N ILE A 341 -9.13 43.48 18.42
CA ILE A 341 -9.44 43.11 19.80
C ILE A 341 -10.96 43.14 20.01
N ILE A 342 -11.51 42.02 20.45
CA ILE A 342 -12.82 41.94 21.11
C ILE A 342 -12.58 41.76 22.61
N ASN A 343 -13.15 42.65 23.42
CA ASN A 343 -13.30 42.45 24.86
C ASN A 343 -14.78 42.67 25.20
N GLU A 344 -15.50 41.61 25.56
CA GLU A 344 -16.92 41.69 25.90
C GLU A 344 -17.19 42.51 27.16
N ASN A 345 -16.23 42.57 28.09
CA ASN A 345 -16.31 43.31 29.36
C ASN A 345 -15.71 44.73 29.30
N LEU A 346 -15.28 45.20 28.11
CA LEU A 346 -14.94 46.60 27.86
C LEU A 346 -16.13 47.52 28.18
N ASP A 347 -15.91 48.69 28.78
CA ASP A 347 -17.00 49.64 29.06
C ASP A 347 -17.69 50.07 27.75
N SER A 348 -19.02 49.97 27.68
CA SER A 348 -19.79 50.38 26.50
C SER A 348 -19.67 51.88 26.18
N ASN A 349 -19.17 52.68 27.12
CA ASN A 349 -18.93 54.12 26.98
C ASN A 349 -17.44 54.46 26.78
N GLU A 350 -16.54 53.47 26.72
CA GLU A 350 -15.13 53.72 26.45
C GLU A 350 -14.94 54.22 25.02
N ASN A 351 -14.22 55.34 24.90
CA ASN A 351 -13.93 56.00 23.63
C ASN A 351 -12.61 55.45 23.04
N ILE A 352 -12.72 54.63 22.00
CA ILE A 352 -11.57 54.08 21.26
C ILE A 352 -11.31 54.94 20.03
N ASN A 353 -10.05 55.34 19.84
CA ASN A 353 -9.63 56.22 18.76
C ASN A 353 -8.97 55.44 17.62
N PHE A 354 -9.48 55.60 16.40
CA PHE A 354 -8.83 55.15 15.17
C PHE A 354 -8.16 56.35 14.49
N ASN A 355 -6.84 56.32 14.33
CA ASN A 355 -6.11 57.32 13.55
C ASN A 355 -5.97 56.82 12.11
N ILE A 356 -6.63 57.52 11.18
CA ILE A 356 -6.71 57.19 9.76
C ILE A 356 -6.33 58.46 8.97
N GLU A 357 -5.31 58.39 8.12
CA GLU A 357 -4.84 59.55 7.32
C GLU A 357 -4.56 60.83 8.14
N ASN A 358 -3.97 60.68 9.33
CA ASN A 358 -3.71 61.77 10.30
C ASN A 358 -4.98 62.45 10.87
N LYS A 359 -6.16 61.82 10.73
CA LYS A 359 -7.43 62.22 11.38
C LYS A 359 -7.79 61.17 12.44
N THR A 360 -8.27 61.62 13.60
CA THR A 360 -8.72 60.72 14.68
C THR A 360 -10.23 60.55 14.64
N TYR A 361 -10.69 59.30 14.69
CA TYR A 361 -12.09 58.91 14.69
C TYR A 361 -12.42 58.11 15.94
N THR A 362 -13.19 58.71 16.84
CA THR A 362 -13.61 58.07 18.09
C THR A 362 -14.88 57.24 17.90
N THR A 363 -14.92 56.04 18.46
CA THR A 363 -16.07 55.12 18.45
C THR A 363 -16.10 54.31 19.76
N THR A 364 -17.19 53.59 20.02
CA THR A 364 -17.33 52.66 21.15
C THR A 364 -17.45 51.22 20.62
N LYS A 365 -17.57 50.22 21.51
CA LYS A 365 -18.02 48.88 21.09
C LYS A 365 -19.51 48.91 20.68
N ASP A 366 -19.89 48.04 19.76
CA ASP A 366 -21.27 47.83 19.35
C ASP A 366 -21.98 46.71 20.15
N THR A 367 -23.22 46.38 19.76
CA THR A 367 -24.04 45.33 20.40
C THR A 367 -23.51 43.90 20.21
N GLU A 368 -22.54 43.71 19.32
CA GLU A 368 -21.85 42.45 19.05
C GLU A 368 -20.41 42.47 19.63
N ASN A 369 -20.12 43.42 20.53
CA ASN A 369 -18.82 43.67 21.15
C ASN A 369 -17.69 44.07 20.18
N HIS A 370 -17.97 44.38 18.92
CA HIS A 370 -16.96 44.83 17.97
C HIS A 370 -16.69 46.33 18.14
N VAL A 371 -15.42 46.71 18.11
CA VAL A 371 -14.99 48.11 18.04
C VAL A 371 -14.64 48.42 16.58
N LYS A 372 -15.45 49.24 15.91
CA LYS A 372 -15.28 49.54 14.47
C LYS A 372 -15.68 50.96 14.09
N THR A 373 -15.06 51.48 13.03
CA THR A 373 -15.41 52.75 12.39
C THR A 373 -15.55 52.59 10.89
N ILE A 374 -16.42 53.38 10.26
CA ILE A 374 -16.65 53.35 8.80
C ILE A 374 -16.22 54.71 8.24
N GLN A 375 -15.12 54.74 7.48
CA GLN A 375 -14.54 55.98 6.97
C GLN A 375 -14.15 55.87 5.49
N SER A 376 -14.26 56.98 4.77
CA SER A 376 -13.64 57.14 3.46
C SER A 376 -12.21 57.60 3.60
N VAL A 377 -11.32 57.05 2.77
CA VAL A 377 -9.90 57.44 2.70
C VAL A 377 -9.60 58.07 1.34
N ASP A 378 -8.74 59.08 1.33
CA ASP A 378 -8.47 59.91 0.16
C ASP A 378 -7.24 59.44 -0.63
N ASN A 379 -6.22 58.91 0.04
CA ASN A 379 -4.89 58.67 -0.53
C ASN A 379 -4.65 57.18 -0.87
N PRO A 380 -4.12 56.85 -2.08
CA PRO A 380 -3.75 55.50 -2.47
C PRO A 380 -2.45 55.01 -1.78
N GLY A 381 -2.27 53.68 -1.79
CA GLY A 381 -1.06 53.00 -1.33
C GLY A 381 -1.20 52.40 0.07
N LYS A 382 -0.07 52.16 0.76
CA LYS A 382 -0.07 51.53 2.09
C LYS A 382 -0.56 52.53 3.16
N LEU A 383 -1.75 52.29 3.68
CA LEU A 383 -2.36 53.06 4.77
C LEU A 383 -2.14 52.35 6.11
N PRO A 384 -1.34 52.91 7.02
CA PRO A 384 -1.36 52.52 8.42
C PRO A 384 -2.56 53.17 9.12
N VAL A 385 -3.35 52.36 9.82
CA VAL A 385 -4.39 52.79 10.76
C VAL A 385 -3.94 52.39 12.15
N THR A 386 -3.77 53.33 13.08
CA THR A 386 -3.47 53.00 14.48
C THR A 386 -4.72 53.08 15.34
N ILE A 387 -4.80 52.24 16.38
CA ILE A 387 -5.94 52.16 17.29
C ILE A 387 -5.44 52.37 18.72
N GLU A 388 -6.06 53.29 19.44
CA GLU A 388 -5.70 53.67 20.80
C GLU A 388 -6.87 53.39 21.75
N TYR A 389 -6.61 52.55 22.75
CA TYR A 389 -7.54 52.21 23.83
C TYR A 389 -7.09 52.89 25.13
N PRO A 390 -7.93 53.72 25.77
CA PRO A 390 -7.65 54.27 27.10
C PRO A 390 -7.38 53.20 28.17
N SER A 391 -8.12 52.08 28.13
CA SER A 391 -7.92 50.91 29.02
C SER A 391 -6.59 50.20 28.84
N TYR A 392 -5.95 50.33 27.67
CA TYR A 392 -4.66 49.71 27.33
C TYR A 392 -3.61 50.77 26.97
N ALA A 393 -3.59 51.90 27.70
CA ALA A 393 -2.73 53.05 27.38
C ALA A 393 -1.22 52.85 27.68
N GLU A 394 -0.80 51.72 28.24
CA GLU A 394 0.58 51.44 28.62
C GLU A 394 1.49 51.11 27.41
N ASN A 395 1.90 52.13 26.67
CA ASN A 395 2.87 52.05 25.55
C ASN A 395 2.52 51.05 24.43
N ASN A 396 1.25 50.66 24.27
CA ASN A 396 0.85 49.71 23.23
C ASN A 396 0.75 50.36 21.85
N THR A 397 1.05 49.58 20.81
CA THR A 397 0.87 49.98 19.39
C THR A 397 -0.01 48.97 18.68
N ILE A 398 -1.29 49.30 18.49
CA ILE A 398 -2.19 48.52 17.64
C ILE A 398 -2.25 49.19 16.27
N LYS A 399 -1.88 48.45 15.22
CA LYS A 399 -1.70 48.98 13.86
C LYS A 399 -2.21 48.01 12.81
N LEU A 400 -3.15 48.49 12.00
CA LEU A 400 -3.65 47.80 10.83
C LEU A 400 -3.00 48.40 9.57
N ILE A 401 -2.63 47.56 8.61
CA ILE A 401 -2.00 47.99 7.36
C ILE A 401 -2.91 47.56 6.22
N TYR A 402 -3.47 48.54 5.53
CA TYR A 402 -4.32 48.34 4.36
C TYR A 402 -3.60 48.79 3.09
N ASN A 403 -3.90 48.15 1.95
CA ASN A 403 -3.52 48.66 0.64
C ASN A 403 -4.71 49.38 0.00
N VAL A 404 -4.64 50.71 -0.10
CA VAL A 404 -5.69 51.57 -0.65
C VAL A 404 -5.54 51.68 -2.16
N MET A 405 -6.57 51.27 -2.90
CA MET A 405 -6.62 51.28 -4.36
C MET A 405 -7.51 52.43 -4.85
N MET A 406 -7.10 53.10 -5.93
CA MET A 406 -7.92 54.09 -6.63
C MET A 406 -8.76 53.45 -7.72
N SER A 407 -10.03 53.84 -7.79
CA SER A 407 -10.88 53.48 -8.93
C SER A 407 -10.39 54.16 -10.21
N ILE A 408 -10.28 53.39 -11.30
CA ILE A 408 -10.03 53.94 -12.63
C ILE A 408 -11.34 54.54 -13.16
N GLN A 409 -11.28 55.74 -13.74
CA GLN A 409 -12.45 56.31 -14.42
C GLN A 409 -12.74 55.50 -15.69
N ASN A 410 -13.91 54.84 -15.75
CA ASN A 410 -14.36 54.21 -16.98
C ASN A 410 -14.63 55.29 -18.05
N ILE A 411 -14.09 55.10 -19.26
CA ILE A 411 -14.20 56.07 -20.35
C ILE A 411 -15.03 55.47 -21.48
N THR A 412 -16.02 56.20 -22.00
CA THR A 412 -16.64 55.90 -23.29
C THR A 412 -16.16 56.91 -24.33
N LEU A 413 -15.42 56.44 -25.33
CA LEU A 413 -14.93 57.24 -26.45
C LEU A 413 -16.03 57.43 -27.52
N PRO A 414 -16.02 58.53 -28.29
CA PRO A 414 -17.01 58.79 -29.32
C PRO A 414 -16.97 57.73 -30.43
N THR A 415 -18.14 57.49 -31.05
CA THR A 415 -18.25 56.54 -32.16
C THR A 415 -17.36 56.93 -33.33
N GLN A 416 -16.53 56.01 -33.80
CA GLN A 416 -15.65 56.22 -34.96
C GLN A 416 -16.15 55.44 -36.17
N THR A 417 -16.41 56.12 -37.28
CA THR A 417 -16.71 55.48 -38.57
C THR A 417 -15.41 55.14 -39.31
N ILE A 418 -15.25 53.88 -39.70
CA ILE A 418 -14.01 53.32 -40.28
C ILE A 418 -14.38 52.57 -41.57
N PRO A 419 -13.78 52.89 -42.74
CA PRO A 419 -14.01 52.10 -43.95
C PRO A 419 -13.49 50.67 -43.79
N SER A 420 -14.22 49.70 -44.31
CA SER A 420 -13.81 48.29 -44.31
C SER A 420 -12.37 48.10 -44.80
N PHE A 421 -11.70 47.14 -44.18
CA PHE A 421 -10.32 46.72 -44.48
C PHE A 421 -9.22 47.73 -44.18
N THR A 422 -9.54 48.78 -43.42
CA THR A 422 -8.56 49.70 -42.81
C THR A 422 -8.35 49.40 -41.31
N ASN A 423 -7.22 49.82 -40.77
CA ASN A 423 -6.92 49.75 -39.33
C ASN A 423 -7.11 51.13 -38.70
N THR A 424 -7.51 51.17 -37.44
CA THR A 424 -7.60 52.41 -36.65
C THR A 424 -6.60 52.42 -35.50
N THR A 425 -6.34 53.58 -34.93
CA THR A 425 -5.55 53.74 -33.70
C THR A 425 -6.43 54.32 -32.62
N ILE A 426 -6.53 53.63 -31.49
CA ILE A 426 -7.08 54.22 -30.27
C ILE A 426 -5.92 54.93 -29.56
N GLU A 427 -6.08 56.24 -29.41
CA GLU A 427 -5.21 57.09 -28.62
C GLU A 427 -6.08 57.88 -27.63
N THR A 428 -5.91 57.62 -26.33
CA THR A 428 -6.62 58.35 -25.27
C THR A 428 -5.82 58.38 -23.98
N THR A 429 -6.26 59.20 -23.03
CA THR A 429 -5.70 59.31 -21.69
C THR A 429 -6.67 58.75 -20.66
N LEU A 430 -6.22 57.73 -19.95
CA LEU A 430 -6.88 57.19 -18.76
C LEU A 430 -6.57 58.03 -17.54
N LYS A 431 -7.60 58.20 -16.72
CA LYS A 431 -7.52 58.91 -15.46
C LYS A 431 -8.04 58.05 -14.31
N ASP A 432 -7.54 58.33 -13.11
CA ASP A 432 -8.19 57.89 -11.88
C ASP A 432 -9.50 58.67 -11.64
N ILE A 433 -10.24 58.29 -10.60
CA ILE A 433 -11.47 58.97 -10.18
C ILE A 433 -11.25 60.42 -9.71
N ASP A 434 -10.00 60.85 -9.57
CA ASP A 434 -9.57 62.19 -9.17
C ASP A 434 -9.24 63.08 -10.37
N GLY A 435 -9.12 62.49 -11.57
CA GLY A 435 -8.82 63.17 -12.81
C GLY A 435 -7.33 63.28 -13.13
N ASN A 436 -6.44 62.65 -12.36
CA ASN A 436 -5.01 62.53 -12.63
C ASN A 436 -4.76 61.38 -13.62
N LEU A 437 -3.65 61.43 -14.36
CA LEU A 437 -3.24 60.31 -15.22
C LEU A 437 -2.82 59.11 -14.38
N LEU A 438 -3.11 57.89 -14.86
CA LEU A 438 -2.59 56.68 -14.22
C LEU A 438 -1.05 56.68 -14.26
N GLU A 439 -0.38 56.23 -13.20
CA GLU A 439 1.09 56.20 -13.14
C GLU A 439 1.67 54.84 -13.57
N GLY A 440 2.86 54.87 -14.19
CA GLY A 440 3.64 53.67 -14.51
C GLY A 440 3.22 52.95 -15.80
N GLU A 441 3.66 51.71 -15.94
CA GLU A 441 3.31 50.83 -17.05
C GLU A 441 2.28 49.79 -16.60
N ILE A 442 1.07 49.86 -17.15
CA ILE A 442 -0.04 48.96 -16.80
C ILE A 442 -0.37 48.10 -18.03
N PRO A 443 -0.21 46.76 -17.98
CA PRO A 443 -0.64 45.89 -19.06
C PRO A 443 -2.17 45.87 -19.13
N ALA A 444 -2.75 46.08 -20.30
CA ALA A 444 -4.18 46.07 -20.53
C ALA A 444 -4.57 45.10 -21.67
N THR A 445 -5.83 44.68 -21.69
CA THR A 445 -6.35 43.77 -22.72
C THR A 445 -7.45 44.44 -23.52
N ILE A 446 -7.27 44.51 -24.84
CA ILE A 446 -8.25 45.05 -25.77
C ILE A 446 -9.10 43.89 -26.25
N ARG A 447 -10.41 43.92 -25.98
CA ARG A 447 -11.38 42.96 -26.51
C ARG A 447 -12.22 43.60 -27.60
N ILE A 448 -12.35 42.88 -28.70
CA ILE A 448 -13.33 43.17 -29.76
C ILE A 448 -13.95 41.83 -30.20
N ASN A 449 -15.27 41.72 -30.11
CA ASN A 449 -16.00 40.44 -30.21
C ASN A 449 -15.41 39.36 -29.28
N ASN A 450 -14.91 38.25 -29.84
CA ASN A 450 -14.26 37.15 -29.11
C ASN A 450 -12.73 37.16 -29.16
N LYS A 451 -12.12 38.22 -29.71
CA LYS A 451 -10.66 38.31 -29.86
C LYS A 451 -10.07 39.28 -28.84
N THR A 452 -9.03 38.83 -28.16
CA THR A 452 -8.29 39.60 -27.15
C THR A 452 -6.90 39.93 -27.69
N TYR A 453 -6.48 41.18 -27.54
CA TYR A 453 -5.13 41.66 -27.81
C TYR A 453 -4.53 42.25 -26.53
N THR A 454 -3.21 42.22 -26.39
CA THR A 454 -2.49 42.85 -25.28
C THR A 454 -1.94 44.22 -25.71
N THR A 455 -1.89 45.16 -24.77
CA THR A 455 -1.28 46.49 -24.95
C THR A 455 -0.74 46.96 -23.61
N THR A 456 0.12 47.97 -23.59
CA THR A 456 0.55 48.65 -22.36
C THR A 456 -0.03 50.07 -22.34
N ILE A 457 -0.45 50.52 -21.15
CA ILE A 457 -0.76 51.90 -20.84
C ILE A 457 0.50 52.47 -20.17
N THR A 458 1.05 53.57 -20.68
CA THR A 458 2.26 54.19 -20.12
C THR A 458 1.93 55.58 -19.61
N ASN A 459 2.03 55.78 -18.30
CA ASN A 459 1.68 57.04 -17.61
C ASN A 459 0.30 57.57 -18.02
N GLY A 460 -0.69 56.68 -18.01
CA GLY A 460 -2.09 56.99 -18.32
C GLY A 460 -2.37 57.15 -19.81
N VAL A 461 -1.35 57.20 -20.68
CA VAL A 461 -1.54 57.25 -22.13
C VAL A 461 -1.66 55.83 -22.67
N ILE A 462 -2.76 55.55 -23.37
CA ILE A 462 -2.89 54.37 -24.21
C ILE A 462 -2.87 54.81 -25.67
N LYS A 463 -1.92 54.28 -26.44
CA LYS A 463 -1.79 54.52 -27.89
C LYS A 463 -1.54 53.18 -28.57
N THR A 464 -2.55 52.66 -29.24
CA THR A 464 -2.54 51.28 -29.75
C THR A 464 -3.32 51.15 -31.06
N THR A 465 -2.72 50.50 -32.05
CA THR A 465 -3.33 50.30 -33.37
C THR A 465 -4.20 49.05 -33.34
N LEU A 466 -5.52 49.20 -33.45
CA LEU A 466 -6.42 48.07 -33.63
C LEU A 466 -6.48 47.64 -35.09
N THR A 467 -6.30 46.34 -35.27
CA THR A 467 -6.56 45.65 -36.52
C THR A 467 -8.06 45.45 -36.71
N THR A 468 -8.74 46.49 -37.21
CA THR A 468 -10.18 46.50 -37.56
C THR A 468 -10.45 45.99 -38.98
N ASN A 469 -9.41 45.75 -39.77
CA ASN A 469 -9.53 45.34 -41.17
C ASN A 469 -10.17 43.95 -41.40
N THR A 470 -10.45 43.18 -40.34
CA THR A 470 -11.15 41.88 -40.40
C THR A 470 -12.60 41.95 -39.89
N LEU A 471 -13.15 43.14 -39.69
CA LEU A 471 -14.53 43.34 -39.24
C LEU A 471 -15.47 43.56 -40.44
N GLU A 472 -16.72 43.14 -40.31
CA GLU A 472 -17.77 43.38 -41.31
C GLU A 472 -18.45 44.74 -41.07
N PRO A 473 -19.12 45.34 -42.07
CA PRO A 473 -19.94 46.52 -41.85
C PRO A 473 -21.06 46.35 -40.85
N GLY A 474 -21.07 47.23 -39.86
CA GLY A 474 -21.92 47.16 -38.67
C GLY A 474 -21.33 47.94 -37.50
N GLU A 475 -22.04 47.91 -36.38
CA GLU A 475 -21.64 48.53 -35.12
C GLU A 475 -20.92 47.51 -34.22
N TYR A 476 -19.75 47.87 -33.69
CA TYR A 476 -19.03 47.07 -32.70
C TYR A 476 -18.69 47.91 -31.47
N THR A 477 -18.74 47.30 -30.29
CA THR A 477 -18.15 47.87 -29.08
C THR A 477 -16.78 47.23 -28.83
N ILE A 478 -15.75 48.06 -28.80
CA ILE A 478 -14.42 47.72 -28.29
C ILE A 478 -14.45 47.93 -26.78
N THR A 479 -13.96 46.96 -26.01
CA THR A 479 -13.75 47.11 -24.56
C THR A 479 -12.29 46.87 -24.23
N ILE A 480 -11.60 47.88 -23.71
CA ILE A 480 -10.24 47.74 -23.18
C ILE A 480 -10.36 47.52 -21.68
N ASN A 481 -10.07 46.31 -21.21
CA ASN A 481 -10.04 45.98 -19.79
C ASN A 481 -8.66 46.30 -19.22
N ILE A 482 -8.63 47.18 -18.23
CA ILE A 482 -7.46 47.44 -17.39
C ILE A 482 -7.56 46.52 -16.17
N PRO A 483 -6.57 45.64 -15.91
CA PRO A 483 -6.57 44.78 -14.73
C PRO A 483 -6.31 45.60 -13.46
N GLU A 484 -6.60 44.97 -12.32
CA GLU A 484 -6.21 45.49 -11.01
C GLU A 484 -4.68 45.51 -10.85
N THR A 485 -4.18 46.50 -10.13
CA THR A 485 -2.75 46.72 -9.82
C THR A 485 -2.59 47.02 -8.32
N GLU A 486 -1.37 47.25 -7.83
CA GLU A 486 -1.17 47.67 -6.43
C GLU A 486 -1.82 49.03 -6.10
N LYS A 487 -1.91 49.94 -7.09
CA LYS A 487 -2.41 51.31 -6.90
C LYS A 487 -3.84 51.52 -7.41
N TYR A 488 -4.31 50.69 -8.34
CA TYR A 488 -5.58 50.89 -9.05
C TYR A 488 -6.47 49.64 -9.07
N VAL A 489 -7.77 49.84 -8.82
CA VAL A 489 -8.84 48.86 -9.07
C VAL A 489 -8.93 48.59 -10.58
N ASN A 490 -9.50 47.45 -10.98
CA ASN A 490 -9.78 47.20 -12.40
C ASN A 490 -10.67 48.28 -13.03
N GLY A 491 -10.52 48.49 -14.35
CA GLY A 491 -11.22 49.53 -15.09
C GLY A 491 -11.48 49.16 -16.54
N THR A 492 -12.26 49.97 -17.25
CA THR A 492 -12.66 49.72 -18.64
C THR A 492 -12.72 51.00 -19.49
N ILE A 493 -12.21 50.94 -20.72
CA ILE A 493 -12.56 51.88 -21.78
C ILE A 493 -13.54 51.17 -22.71
N THR A 494 -14.62 51.84 -23.10
CA THR A 494 -15.49 51.41 -24.20
C THR A 494 -15.40 52.38 -25.38
N GLN A 495 -15.43 51.86 -26.61
CA GLN A 495 -15.61 52.67 -27.81
C GLN A 495 -16.50 51.94 -28.80
N ASN A 496 -17.54 52.62 -29.30
CA ASN A 496 -18.30 52.11 -30.42
C ASN A 496 -17.58 52.46 -31.74
N ILE A 497 -17.60 51.56 -32.71
CA ILE A 497 -17.10 51.81 -34.06
C ILE A 497 -18.09 51.31 -35.11
N THR A 498 -18.27 52.09 -36.17
CA THR A 498 -19.12 51.78 -37.32
C THR A 498 -18.23 51.43 -38.52
N ILE A 499 -18.33 50.21 -39.04
CA ILE A 499 -17.58 49.80 -40.24
C ILE A 499 -18.42 50.05 -41.52
N THR A 500 -17.84 50.60 -42.60
CA THR A 500 -18.57 51.04 -43.82
C THR A 500 -18.00 50.56 -45.17
N LYS A 501 -18.86 50.47 -46.19
CA LYS A 501 -18.60 49.82 -47.51
C LYS A 501 -17.71 50.62 -48.50
N GLN A 502 -17.16 49.92 -49.50
CA GLN A 502 -16.22 50.37 -50.56
C GLN A 502 -16.76 50.16 -52.01
N ASN A 503 -15.99 50.43 -53.08
CA ASN A 503 -16.39 50.34 -54.50
C ASN A 503 -15.47 49.43 -55.36
N ILE A 504 -15.94 48.89 -56.52
CA ILE A 504 -15.25 47.84 -57.34
C ILE A 504 -14.81 48.31 -58.76
N GLN A 505 -13.67 47.80 -59.27
CA GLN A 505 -13.02 48.10 -60.57
C GLN A 505 -12.63 46.80 -61.37
N GLN A 506 -12.36 46.86 -62.70
CA GLN A 506 -12.34 45.70 -63.66
C GLN A 506 -11.02 45.54 -64.47
N THR A 507 -10.61 44.29 -64.83
CA THR A 507 -9.27 43.97 -65.42
C THR A 507 -9.04 42.82 -66.47
N THR A 508 -10.00 41.93 -66.88
CA THR A 508 -9.97 40.87 -67.99
C THR A 508 -9.75 39.36 -67.65
N ILE A 509 -10.17 38.41 -68.56
CA ILE A 509 -10.26 36.92 -68.40
C ILE A 509 -9.97 36.12 -69.72
N PRO A 510 -9.41 34.86 -69.72
CA PRO A 510 -9.11 34.02 -70.93
C PRO A 510 -10.07 32.81 -71.24
N GLU A 511 -9.87 32.07 -72.36
CA GLU A 511 -10.67 30.88 -72.82
C GLU A 511 -10.16 29.50 -72.31
N ASN A 512 -11.06 28.51 -72.08
CA ASN A 512 -10.77 27.24 -71.39
C ASN A 512 -11.23 25.92 -72.09
N THR A 513 -10.58 24.79 -71.79
CA THR A 513 -10.95 23.40 -72.21
C THR A 513 -10.51 22.36 -71.14
N ILE A 514 -11.38 21.39 -70.78
CA ILE A 514 -11.21 20.50 -69.60
C ILE A 514 -11.91 19.10 -69.74
N PRO A 515 -11.80 18.16 -68.77
CA PRO A 515 -12.58 16.90 -68.71
C PRO A 515 -14.04 16.97 -68.18
N VAL A 516 -14.88 15.95 -68.43
CA VAL A 516 -16.16 15.66 -67.76
C VAL A 516 -15.91 15.45 -66.28
N PHE A 517 -16.94 15.68 -65.48
CA PHE A 517 -16.85 15.72 -64.03
C PHE A 517 -15.84 16.71 -63.44
N THR A 518 -14.95 17.34 -64.24
CA THR A 518 -14.22 18.53 -63.82
C THR A 518 -15.07 19.76 -64.06
N ASP A 519 -14.89 20.69 -63.15
CA ASP A 519 -15.34 22.07 -63.29
C ASP A 519 -14.14 22.87 -63.79
N THR A 520 -14.37 23.91 -64.60
CA THR A 520 -13.25 24.76 -65.10
C THR A 520 -13.03 25.94 -64.17
N GLU A 521 -11.79 26.29 -63.84
CA GLU A 521 -11.54 27.52 -63.08
C GLU A 521 -11.52 28.76 -63.97
N ILE A 522 -12.33 29.75 -63.60
CA ILE A 522 -11.97 31.15 -63.82
C ILE A 522 -11.12 31.58 -62.63
N ASP A 523 -9.92 32.07 -62.90
CA ASP A 523 -9.01 32.68 -61.92
C ASP A 523 -8.62 34.08 -62.43
N THR A 524 -9.19 35.12 -61.84
CA THR A 524 -8.94 36.53 -62.18
C THR A 524 -9.08 37.41 -60.94
N THR A 525 -8.39 38.55 -60.89
CA THR A 525 -8.39 39.44 -59.71
C THR A 525 -9.05 40.79 -60.01
N LEU A 526 -9.95 41.19 -59.12
CA LEU A 526 -10.65 42.47 -59.06
C LEU A 526 -10.07 43.36 -57.95
N THR A 527 -10.11 44.67 -58.16
CA THR A 527 -9.61 45.68 -57.22
C THR A 527 -10.70 46.68 -56.83
N ASP A 528 -10.49 47.38 -55.72
CA ASP A 528 -11.27 48.55 -55.34
C ASP A 528 -10.82 49.81 -56.10
N THR A 529 -11.49 50.93 -55.83
CA THR A 529 -11.19 52.24 -56.41
C THR A 529 -9.86 52.86 -55.94
N ASN A 530 -9.17 52.24 -54.98
CA ASN A 530 -7.81 52.62 -54.56
C ASN A 530 -6.74 51.70 -55.20
N ASN A 531 -7.11 50.90 -56.21
CA ASN A 531 -6.31 49.84 -56.82
C ASN A 531 -5.81 48.77 -55.82
N THR A 532 -6.42 48.68 -54.64
CA THR A 532 -6.15 47.59 -53.70
C THR A 532 -7.04 46.42 -54.10
N GLN A 533 -6.51 45.21 -54.13
CA GLN A 533 -7.31 44.00 -54.30
C GLN A 533 -8.49 44.01 -53.32
N LEU A 534 -9.72 43.69 -53.77
CA LEU A 534 -10.88 43.65 -52.88
C LEU A 534 -10.60 42.68 -51.72
N LYS A 535 -11.32 42.79 -50.60
CA LYS A 535 -11.11 41.93 -49.43
C LYS A 535 -12.42 41.33 -48.93
N GLY A 536 -12.35 40.18 -48.26
CA GLY A 536 -13.55 39.43 -47.90
C GLY A 536 -14.31 38.90 -49.12
N GLU A 537 -15.59 38.56 -48.92
CA GLU A 537 -16.37 37.71 -49.81
C GLU A 537 -17.57 38.44 -50.44
N ILE A 538 -17.74 38.31 -51.77
CA ILE A 538 -18.83 38.95 -52.54
C ILE A 538 -19.50 37.95 -53.48
N ASN A 539 -20.77 37.64 -53.24
CA ASN A 539 -21.56 36.69 -54.02
C ASN A 539 -22.07 37.26 -55.35
N ALA A 540 -21.21 37.33 -56.37
CA ALA A 540 -21.58 37.50 -57.76
C ALA A 540 -22.29 36.26 -58.34
N THR A 541 -22.84 36.31 -59.56
CA THR A 541 -23.42 35.16 -60.28
C THR A 541 -22.73 34.96 -61.63
N ILE A 542 -22.15 33.77 -61.85
CA ILE A 542 -21.62 33.34 -63.14
C ILE A 542 -22.59 32.37 -63.83
N THR A 543 -23.17 32.80 -64.95
CA THR A 543 -24.08 31.99 -65.77
C THR A 543 -23.32 31.21 -66.84
N VAL A 544 -23.55 29.90 -66.95
CA VAL A 544 -22.95 29.01 -67.96
C VAL A 544 -24.04 28.11 -68.56
N ASN A 545 -24.12 28.03 -69.89
CA ASN A 545 -25.15 27.22 -70.59
C ASN A 545 -26.61 27.51 -70.15
N GLY A 546 -26.89 28.73 -69.67
CA GLY A 546 -28.19 29.12 -69.12
C GLY A 546 -28.43 28.77 -67.65
N GLU A 547 -27.54 28.02 -67.00
CA GLU A 547 -27.57 27.81 -65.55
C GLU A 547 -26.76 28.89 -64.83
N GLU A 548 -27.37 29.58 -63.86
CA GLU A 548 -26.71 30.62 -63.08
C GLU A 548 -26.04 30.05 -61.83
N LYS A 549 -24.72 30.21 -61.69
CA LYS A 549 -23.94 29.79 -60.53
C LYS A 549 -23.42 30.99 -59.76
N THR A 550 -23.94 31.23 -58.56
CA THR A 550 -23.36 32.23 -57.64
C THR A 550 -21.87 31.94 -57.37
N VAL A 551 -20.99 32.89 -57.69
CA VAL A 551 -19.57 32.90 -57.33
C VAL A 551 -19.32 33.88 -56.19
N THR A 552 -18.57 33.42 -55.20
CA THR A 552 -18.00 34.30 -54.19
C THR A 552 -16.63 34.81 -54.65
N ILE A 553 -16.50 36.11 -54.91
CA ILE A 553 -15.21 36.79 -55.08
C ILE A 553 -14.54 36.81 -53.71
N VAL A 554 -13.41 36.11 -53.53
CA VAL A 554 -12.72 36.03 -52.24
C VAL A 554 -11.44 36.84 -52.31
N ASN A 555 -11.36 37.88 -51.49
CA ASN A 555 -10.30 38.89 -51.56
C ASN A 555 -10.02 39.33 -53.00
N GLY A 556 -11.04 39.79 -53.72
CA GLY A 556 -10.91 40.26 -55.09
C GLY A 556 -10.64 39.18 -56.12
N VAL A 557 -10.15 38.00 -55.74
CA VAL A 557 -9.97 36.89 -56.66
C VAL A 557 -11.34 36.27 -56.93
N ILE A 558 -11.82 36.38 -58.16
CA ILE A 558 -12.74 35.40 -58.72
C ILE A 558 -11.88 34.19 -59.03
N LYS A 559 -11.73 33.29 -58.07
CA LYS A 559 -11.27 31.93 -58.32
C LYS A 559 -12.46 31.00 -58.11
N THR A 560 -13.10 30.60 -59.20
CA THR A 560 -14.25 29.70 -59.13
C THR A 560 -14.23 28.67 -60.21
N THR A 561 -14.47 27.44 -59.77
CA THR A 561 -14.72 26.28 -60.61
C THR A 561 -16.16 26.36 -61.08
N LEU A 562 -16.40 26.53 -62.38
CA LEU A 562 -17.73 26.56 -62.98
C LEU A 562 -18.26 25.15 -63.14
N THR A 563 -19.49 24.90 -62.65
CA THR A 563 -20.06 23.55 -62.59
C THR A 563 -20.38 23.03 -63.99
N THR A 564 -19.38 22.44 -64.62
CA THR A 564 -19.48 21.77 -65.91
C THR A 564 -19.26 20.27 -65.80
N SER A 565 -19.03 19.79 -64.57
CA SER A 565 -19.00 18.40 -64.20
C SER A 565 -20.30 17.64 -64.47
N THR A 566 -21.45 18.30 -64.39
CA THR A 566 -22.78 17.76 -64.76
C THR A 566 -22.97 17.65 -66.27
N LEU A 567 -22.15 18.37 -67.05
CA LEU A 567 -22.21 18.35 -68.50
C LEU A 567 -21.46 17.13 -69.01
N ASN A 568 -22.16 16.30 -69.76
CA ASN A 568 -21.53 15.27 -70.58
C ASN A 568 -20.61 15.95 -71.63
N ALA A 569 -19.60 15.23 -72.14
CA ALA A 569 -18.57 15.80 -73.01
C ALA A 569 -19.14 16.68 -74.17
N GLY A 570 -18.74 17.96 -74.26
CA GLY A 570 -19.43 19.02 -75.03
C GLY A 570 -18.74 20.41 -75.04
N LYS A 571 -19.43 21.49 -75.48
CA LYS A 571 -18.91 22.89 -75.62
C LYS A 571 -19.92 23.98 -75.16
N TYR A 572 -19.47 25.09 -74.52
CA TYR A 572 -20.30 26.06 -73.74
C TYR A 572 -19.75 27.53 -73.63
N THR A 573 -20.50 28.47 -73.00
CA THR A 573 -20.20 29.94 -72.82
C THR A 573 -20.60 30.47 -71.42
N ILE A 574 -20.01 31.59 -70.93
CA ILE A 574 -19.93 32.06 -69.52
C ILE A 574 -20.24 33.60 -69.33
N THR A 575 -20.90 34.05 -68.23
CA THR A 575 -21.24 35.48 -67.91
C THR A 575 -21.23 35.81 -66.40
N ILE A 576 -20.62 36.89 -65.88
CA ILE A 576 -20.46 37.22 -64.43
C ILE A 576 -21.22 38.50 -63.99
N ASN A 577 -22.05 38.47 -62.93
CA ASN A 577 -22.77 39.63 -62.35
C ASN A 577 -22.53 39.79 -60.84
N ILE A 578 -21.89 40.87 -60.40
CA ILE A 578 -21.52 41.19 -59.01
C ILE A 578 -22.58 42.10 -58.35
N PRO A 579 -23.33 41.67 -57.32
CA PRO A 579 -24.26 42.55 -56.59
C PRO A 579 -23.55 43.36 -55.50
N GLU A 580 -24.32 44.20 -54.80
CA GLU A 580 -23.87 44.83 -53.56
C GLU A 580 -23.68 43.75 -52.47
N SER A 581 -22.61 43.90 -51.68
CA SER A 581 -22.22 42.96 -50.62
C SER A 581 -22.23 43.63 -49.25
N THR A 582 -21.86 42.88 -48.21
CA THR A 582 -21.64 43.44 -46.87
C THR A 582 -20.63 44.59 -46.91
N ASN A 583 -19.62 44.51 -47.79
CA ASN A 583 -18.42 45.34 -47.80
C ASN A 583 -18.23 46.25 -49.03
N TYR A 584 -18.92 46.01 -50.15
CA TYR A 584 -18.70 46.69 -51.44
C TYR A 584 -19.97 46.84 -52.30
N ASN A 585 -19.95 47.75 -53.28
CA ASN A 585 -21.04 48.01 -54.24
C ASN A 585 -20.89 47.24 -55.61
N ALA A 586 -21.96 47.14 -56.42
CA ALA A 586 -22.18 46.18 -57.55
C ALA A 586 -21.50 46.43 -58.96
N LYS A 587 -21.36 45.40 -59.85
CA LYS A 587 -20.68 45.39 -61.21
C LYS A 587 -20.97 44.12 -62.14
N THR A 588 -20.50 43.95 -63.41
CA THR A 588 -20.75 42.78 -64.38
C THR A 588 -19.64 42.50 -65.49
N ILE A 589 -19.40 41.24 -66.01
CA ILE A 589 -18.32 40.70 -66.98
C ILE A 589 -18.73 39.38 -67.82
N THR A 590 -17.93 38.74 -68.75
CA THR A 590 -18.24 37.52 -69.64
C THR A 590 -17.04 36.63 -70.17
N GLN A 591 -17.23 35.35 -70.70
CA GLN A 591 -16.20 34.37 -71.29
C GLN A 591 -16.69 33.02 -72.04
N ASN A 592 -15.82 32.04 -72.49
CA ASN A 592 -16.10 30.74 -73.31
C ASN A 592 -15.48 29.35 -72.80
N LEU A 593 -15.94 28.11 -73.20
CA LEU A 593 -15.55 26.74 -72.65
C LEU A 593 -15.76 25.35 -73.46
N THR A 594 -15.12 24.18 -73.10
CA THR A 594 -15.23 22.75 -73.67
C THR A 594 -14.86 21.53 -72.70
N ILE A 595 -15.38 20.26 -72.85
CA ILE A 595 -15.41 19.08 -71.86
C ILE A 595 -15.05 17.59 -72.40
N LEU A 596 -14.40 16.62 -71.66
CA LEU A 596 -13.92 15.20 -72.07
C LEU A 596 -13.94 13.97 -71.04
N LYS A 597 -14.19 12.67 -71.40
CA LYS A 597 -14.26 11.44 -70.49
C LYS A 597 -13.07 11.13 -69.50
N ARG A 598 -13.26 10.24 -68.47
CA ARG A 598 -12.26 9.82 -67.42
C ARG A 598 -12.04 8.28 -67.23
N ASP A 599 -10.94 7.88 -66.54
CA ASP A 599 -10.51 6.49 -66.20
C ASP A 599 -10.61 6.16 -64.68
N ILE A 600 -10.64 4.89 -64.24
CA ILE A 600 -10.76 4.49 -62.80
C ILE A 600 -9.37 4.33 -62.11
N GLN A 601 -9.23 4.81 -60.85
CA GLN A 601 -8.03 4.64 -60.02
C GLN A 601 -8.32 4.45 -58.51
N GLN A 602 -7.65 3.50 -57.86
CA GLN A 602 -7.79 3.25 -56.43
C GLN A 602 -7.28 4.39 -55.53
N THR A 603 -8.05 4.78 -54.50
CA THR A 603 -7.51 5.43 -53.28
C THR A 603 -8.31 5.20 -51.98
N THR A 604 -7.62 4.61 -50.99
CA THR A 604 -7.82 4.74 -49.52
C THR A 604 -9.02 4.13 -48.78
N LEU A 605 -8.75 3.67 -47.55
CA LEU A 605 -9.67 3.07 -46.58
C LEU A 605 -9.81 3.99 -45.35
N SER A 606 -11.04 4.32 -44.92
CA SER A 606 -11.24 5.26 -43.80
C SER A 606 -10.93 4.67 -42.41
N ASN A 607 -10.80 3.34 -42.29
CA ASN A 607 -10.41 2.65 -41.06
C ASN A 607 -9.41 1.54 -41.40
N SER A 608 -8.10 1.84 -41.34
CA SER A 608 -7.04 0.86 -41.60
C SER A 608 -6.87 -0.18 -40.48
N SER A 609 -7.41 0.09 -39.28
CA SER A 609 -7.47 -0.88 -38.19
C SER A 609 -8.80 -0.87 -37.42
N ILE A 610 -9.30 -2.05 -37.08
CA ILE A 610 -10.46 -2.30 -36.21
C ILE A 610 -10.11 -3.39 -35.19
N THR A 611 -10.85 -3.53 -34.08
CA THR A 611 -10.63 -4.63 -33.13
C THR A 611 -11.59 -5.79 -33.37
N THR A 612 -11.19 -6.99 -32.96
CA THR A 612 -12.05 -8.18 -32.97
C THR A 612 -13.28 -8.05 -32.07
N TYR A 613 -14.36 -8.75 -32.40
CA TYR A 613 -15.65 -8.71 -31.70
C TYR A 613 -16.28 -7.32 -31.59
N ASN A 614 -16.01 -6.44 -32.57
CA ASN A 614 -16.61 -5.12 -32.68
C ASN A 614 -16.90 -4.84 -34.15
N ASN A 615 -18.02 -5.40 -34.66
CA ASN A 615 -18.39 -5.31 -36.06
C ASN A 615 -18.54 -3.84 -36.46
N LYS A 616 -17.72 -3.39 -37.41
CA LYS A 616 -17.67 -2.01 -37.85
C LYS A 616 -17.92 -1.94 -39.34
N THR A 617 -18.75 -0.99 -39.77
CA THR A 617 -18.85 -0.61 -41.17
C THR A 617 -17.54 0.04 -41.59
N ILE A 618 -16.93 -0.50 -42.63
CA ILE A 618 -15.79 0.12 -43.29
C ILE A 618 -16.30 0.77 -44.56
N ASN A 619 -15.89 2.02 -44.73
CA ASN A 619 -16.22 2.83 -45.87
C ASN A 619 -14.97 2.83 -46.77
N ILE A 620 -15.14 2.41 -48.02
CA ILE A 620 -14.09 2.38 -49.03
C ILE A 620 -14.46 3.42 -50.07
N VAL A 621 -13.48 4.28 -50.37
CA VAL A 621 -13.65 5.36 -51.34
C VAL A 621 -13.05 4.88 -52.67
N VAL A 622 -13.82 5.05 -53.75
CA VAL A 622 -13.53 4.54 -55.08
C VAL A 622 -13.50 5.71 -56.04
N ASN A 623 -12.31 5.96 -56.60
CA ASN A 623 -12.02 7.17 -57.33
C ASN A 623 -11.65 6.92 -58.80
N ASP A 624 -11.61 7.99 -59.57
CA ASP A 624 -11.08 8.05 -60.92
C ASP A 624 -9.61 8.52 -60.94
N THR A 625 -8.98 8.58 -62.12
CA THR A 625 -7.57 8.97 -62.29
C THR A 625 -7.27 10.44 -61.96
N LEU A 626 -8.28 11.25 -61.66
CA LEU A 626 -8.12 12.60 -61.09
C LEU A 626 -8.41 12.62 -59.57
N TYR A 627 -8.56 11.43 -58.96
CA TYR A 627 -8.83 11.22 -57.54
C TYR A 627 -10.22 11.68 -57.06
N ASP A 628 -11.18 11.91 -57.97
CA ASP A 628 -12.58 12.16 -57.60
C ASP A 628 -13.36 10.85 -57.44
N THR A 629 -14.32 10.82 -56.52
CA THR A 629 -15.25 9.69 -56.33
C THR A 629 -16.10 9.43 -57.58
N LEU A 630 -16.29 8.15 -57.92
CA LEU A 630 -17.14 7.73 -59.05
C LEU A 630 -18.60 8.16 -58.84
N LYS A 631 -19.09 9.09 -59.66
CA LYS A 631 -20.43 9.67 -59.55
C LYS A 631 -21.51 8.71 -60.09
N GLY A 632 -22.62 8.57 -59.37
CA GLY A 632 -23.74 7.69 -59.73
C GLY A 632 -23.78 6.37 -58.93
N GLU A 633 -24.67 5.46 -59.35
CA GLU A 633 -24.84 4.14 -58.74
C GLU A 633 -24.27 3.04 -59.64
N ILE A 634 -23.20 2.38 -59.19
CA ILE A 634 -22.48 1.34 -59.94
C ILE A 634 -22.45 0.05 -59.12
N LEU A 635 -23.24 -0.95 -59.52
CA LEU A 635 -23.31 -2.25 -58.82
C LEU A 635 -21.97 -3.01 -58.95
N SER A 636 -21.33 -3.32 -57.81
CA SER A 636 -19.97 -3.87 -57.75
C SER A 636 -19.84 -5.01 -56.73
N THR A 637 -18.83 -5.87 -56.92
CA THR A 637 -18.62 -7.09 -56.11
C THR A 637 -17.52 -6.91 -55.08
N ILE A 638 -17.74 -7.34 -53.83
CA ILE A 638 -16.80 -7.20 -52.71
C ILE A 638 -16.29 -8.57 -52.24
N LYS A 639 -14.95 -8.70 -52.20
CA LYS A 639 -14.25 -9.92 -51.76
C LYS A 639 -13.31 -9.59 -50.61
N LEU A 640 -13.07 -10.55 -49.72
CA LEU A 640 -12.04 -10.51 -48.68
C LEU A 640 -11.13 -11.72 -48.85
N ASN A 641 -9.84 -11.48 -49.12
CA ASN A 641 -8.88 -12.52 -49.54
C ASN A 641 -9.48 -13.42 -50.65
N ASP A 642 -9.97 -12.77 -51.71
CA ASP A 642 -10.61 -13.34 -52.91
C ASP A 642 -11.90 -14.17 -52.70
N LYS A 643 -12.38 -14.30 -51.46
CA LYS A 643 -13.69 -14.90 -51.17
C LYS A 643 -14.78 -13.82 -51.17
N ASN A 644 -15.83 -14.01 -51.98
CA ASN A 644 -17.00 -13.14 -51.99
C ASN A 644 -17.62 -13.07 -50.59
N ILE A 645 -17.82 -11.85 -50.06
CA ILE A 645 -18.59 -11.60 -48.84
C ILE A 645 -19.94 -10.97 -49.19
N THR A 646 -19.99 -10.03 -50.13
CA THR A 646 -21.24 -9.40 -50.56
C THR A 646 -21.11 -8.73 -51.94
N THR A 647 -22.24 -8.36 -52.54
CA THR A 647 -22.33 -7.45 -53.69
C THR A 647 -23.08 -6.20 -53.23
N THR A 648 -22.58 -5.01 -53.57
CA THR A 648 -23.17 -3.75 -53.12
C THR A 648 -23.06 -2.67 -54.20
N ILE A 649 -23.88 -1.63 -54.08
CA ILE A 649 -23.84 -0.48 -54.98
C ILE A 649 -22.72 0.46 -54.50
N ILE A 650 -21.78 0.77 -55.38
CA ILE A 650 -20.95 1.97 -55.23
C ILE A 650 -21.90 3.14 -55.47
N LYS A 651 -22.19 3.91 -54.42
CA LYS A 651 -23.04 5.09 -54.53
C LYS A 651 -22.17 6.31 -54.25
N ASP A 652 -22.03 7.16 -55.26
CA ASP A 652 -21.23 8.40 -55.20
C ASP A 652 -19.79 8.12 -54.72
N GLY A 653 -19.21 7.05 -55.28
CA GLY A 653 -17.86 6.55 -55.02
C GLY A 653 -17.67 5.89 -53.65
N ILE A 654 -18.70 5.76 -52.82
CA ILE A 654 -18.59 5.14 -51.50
C ILE A 654 -19.15 3.72 -51.52
N VAL A 655 -18.36 2.80 -50.99
CA VAL A 655 -18.69 1.41 -50.72
C VAL A 655 -18.72 1.20 -49.21
N ASN A 656 -19.91 0.97 -48.65
CA ASN A 656 -20.10 0.65 -47.24
C ASN A 656 -20.17 -0.87 -47.06
N VAL A 657 -19.25 -1.44 -46.27
CA VAL A 657 -19.16 -2.89 -46.04
C VAL A 657 -19.06 -3.15 -44.54
N VAL A 658 -20.03 -3.86 -43.98
CA VAL A 658 -19.94 -4.36 -42.60
C VAL A 658 -18.98 -5.55 -42.58
N ILE A 659 -17.88 -5.43 -41.84
CA ILE A 659 -16.93 -6.54 -41.67
C ILE A 659 -17.36 -7.38 -40.45
N PRO A 660 -17.67 -8.69 -40.61
CA PRO A 660 -18.16 -9.55 -39.54
C PRO A 660 -17.02 -10.06 -38.63
N THR A 661 -16.45 -9.15 -37.84
CA THR A 661 -15.34 -9.39 -36.91
C THR A 661 -15.61 -10.43 -35.81
N ASP A 662 -16.86 -10.81 -35.56
CA ASP A 662 -17.21 -11.88 -34.61
C ASP A 662 -16.66 -13.26 -35.00
N SER A 663 -16.18 -13.42 -36.24
CA SER A 663 -15.59 -14.67 -36.74
C SER A 663 -14.18 -14.52 -37.34
N LEU A 664 -13.63 -13.29 -37.34
CA LEU A 664 -12.37 -12.97 -38.00
C LEU A 664 -11.25 -12.73 -36.97
N SER A 665 -10.19 -13.52 -37.08
CA SER A 665 -8.96 -13.35 -36.31
C SER A 665 -8.28 -12.00 -36.57
N ALA A 666 -7.60 -11.46 -35.56
CA ALA A 666 -6.63 -10.39 -35.74
C ALA A 666 -5.54 -10.81 -36.75
N GLY A 667 -5.17 -9.89 -37.64
CA GLY A 667 -4.35 -10.16 -38.81
C GLY A 667 -4.62 -9.18 -39.93
N GLU A 668 -3.99 -9.40 -41.08
CA GLU A 668 -4.09 -8.54 -42.26
C GLU A 668 -4.94 -9.22 -43.34
N TYR A 669 -5.86 -8.45 -43.92
CA TYR A 669 -6.80 -8.90 -44.95
C TYR A 669 -6.78 -7.95 -46.14
N ILE A 670 -7.01 -8.46 -47.34
CA ILE A 670 -7.14 -7.68 -48.58
C ILE A 670 -8.62 -7.66 -48.97
N ILE A 671 -9.18 -6.47 -49.11
CA ILE A 671 -10.52 -6.23 -49.64
C ILE A 671 -10.40 -5.90 -51.13
N THR A 672 -11.10 -6.63 -51.99
CA THR A 672 -11.09 -6.42 -53.45
C THR A 672 -12.46 -5.94 -53.93
N ILE A 673 -12.48 -4.94 -54.82
CA ILE A 673 -13.67 -4.37 -55.47
C ILE A 673 -13.51 -4.44 -57.00
N GLU A 674 -14.51 -4.93 -57.72
CA GLU A 674 -14.52 -5.08 -59.18
C GLU A 674 -15.64 -4.24 -59.82
N ILE A 675 -15.32 -3.42 -60.85
CA ILE A 675 -16.15 -2.29 -61.34
C ILE A 675 -16.24 -2.23 -62.89
N PRO A 676 -17.44 -2.10 -63.50
CA PRO A 676 -17.65 -2.03 -64.95
C PRO A 676 -17.54 -0.62 -65.58
N GLU A 677 -17.52 -0.54 -66.93
CA GLU A 677 -17.49 0.69 -67.75
C GLU A 677 -18.87 1.40 -67.85
N THR A 678 -18.87 2.73 -68.07
CA THR A 678 -20.06 3.59 -68.09
C THR A 678 -20.01 4.72 -69.15
N GLN A 679 -21.05 5.57 -69.20
CA GLN A 679 -21.11 6.74 -70.10
C GLN A 679 -19.92 7.70 -69.91
N ASN A 680 -19.44 7.89 -68.68
CA ASN A 680 -18.45 8.92 -68.35
C ASN A 680 -17.14 8.36 -67.73
N TYR A 681 -17.10 7.07 -67.35
CA TYR A 681 -15.94 6.35 -66.79
C TYR A 681 -15.64 5.05 -67.55
N ASN A 682 -14.36 4.68 -67.69
CA ASN A 682 -13.92 3.36 -68.17
C ASN A 682 -13.97 2.29 -67.03
N ASN A 683 -13.60 1.03 -67.26
CA ASN A 683 -13.70 -0.07 -66.25
C ASN A 683 -12.47 -0.18 -65.30
N GLY A 684 -12.59 -0.89 -64.16
CA GLY A 684 -11.49 -0.96 -63.17
C GLY A 684 -11.63 -2.01 -62.03
N ILE A 685 -10.52 -2.23 -61.30
CA ILE A 685 -10.40 -3.14 -60.14
C ILE A 685 -9.57 -2.45 -59.05
N ILE A 686 -9.93 -2.65 -57.78
CA ILE A 686 -9.33 -2.00 -56.60
C ILE A 686 -9.01 -3.05 -55.50
N THR A 687 -7.84 -2.97 -54.85
CA THR A 687 -7.40 -3.92 -53.81
C THR A 687 -6.77 -3.23 -52.59
N GLN A 688 -7.41 -3.31 -51.41
CA GLN A 688 -7.04 -2.51 -50.24
C GLN A 688 -6.82 -3.34 -48.98
N LYS A 689 -5.74 -3.05 -48.25
CA LYS A 689 -5.36 -3.73 -47.00
C LYS A 689 -6.12 -3.21 -45.78
N LEU A 690 -6.58 -4.13 -44.93
CA LEU A 690 -7.22 -3.91 -43.62
C LEU A 690 -6.46 -4.70 -42.55
N THR A 691 -6.20 -4.07 -41.40
CA THR A 691 -5.69 -4.76 -40.20
C THR A 691 -6.82 -4.97 -39.18
N ILE A 692 -6.88 -6.14 -38.56
CA ILE A 692 -7.73 -6.41 -37.40
C ILE A 692 -6.80 -6.63 -36.19
N ASN A 693 -7.06 -5.89 -35.11
CA ASN A 693 -6.29 -5.85 -33.86
C ASN A 693 -6.98 -6.67 -32.75
N LYS A 694 -6.20 -7.09 -31.76
CA LYS A 694 -6.67 -7.82 -30.57
C LYS A 694 -7.19 -6.86 -29.48
N ARG A 695 -8.02 -7.36 -28.56
CA ARG A 695 -8.44 -6.67 -27.32
C ARG A 695 -7.57 -7.07 -26.12
N ASP A 696 -7.43 -6.24 -25.09
CA ASP A 696 -6.62 -6.56 -23.90
C ASP A 696 -7.43 -7.22 -22.77
N ILE A 697 -6.83 -8.16 -22.04
CA ILE A 697 -7.47 -8.86 -20.91
C ILE A 697 -7.14 -8.15 -19.59
N GLN A 698 -8.11 -8.05 -18.69
CA GLN A 698 -7.92 -7.39 -17.38
C GLN A 698 -7.00 -8.19 -16.45
N ASN A 699 -6.08 -7.50 -15.76
CA ASN A 699 -5.24 -8.08 -14.71
C ASN A 699 -5.97 -8.08 -13.35
N ILE A 700 -5.79 -9.13 -12.53
CA ILE A 700 -6.55 -9.35 -11.28
C ILE A 700 -5.65 -9.92 -10.18
N THR A 701 -5.77 -9.44 -8.94
CA THR A 701 -5.15 -10.07 -7.76
C THR A 701 -6.25 -10.72 -6.92
N LEU A 702 -6.12 -12.02 -6.63
CA LEU A 702 -7.06 -12.79 -5.80
C LEU A 702 -6.56 -12.86 -4.34
N PRO A 703 -7.47 -12.96 -3.36
CA PRO A 703 -7.10 -13.14 -1.95
C PRO A 703 -6.44 -14.50 -1.71
N ASP A 704 -5.59 -14.56 -0.68
CA ASP A 704 -4.86 -15.77 -0.30
C ASP A 704 -5.78 -16.97 0.03
N SER A 705 -5.27 -18.18 -0.21
CA SER A 705 -6.03 -19.43 -0.05
C SER A 705 -5.24 -20.52 0.68
N THR A 706 -5.94 -21.43 1.36
CA THR A 706 -5.35 -22.57 2.09
C THR A 706 -5.87 -23.89 1.53
N ILE A 707 -4.98 -24.83 1.22
CA ILE A 707 -5.31 -26.13 0.59
C ILE A 707 -4.68 -27.28 1.39
N LEU A 708 -5.44 -28.38 1.57
CA LEU A 708 -4.93 -29.59 2.21
C LEU A 708 -4.03 -30.39 1.25
N THR A 709 -2.92 -30.93 1.74
CA THR A 709 -2.06 -31.90 1.01
C THR A 709 -2.89 -33.06 0.45
N LEU A 710 -2.52 -33.64 -0.69
CA LEU A 710 -3.31 -34.71 -1.34
C LEU A 710 -4.77 -34.32 -1.69
N THR A 711 -5.13 -33.04 -1.62
CA THR A 711 -6.34 -32.50 -2.28
C THR A 711 -5.91 -31.53 -3.38
N ASN A 712 -6.80 -31.26 -4.32
CA ASN A 712 -6.54 -30.34 -5.42
C ASN A 712 -7.12 -28.96 -5.09
N GLY A 713 -6.33 -27.90 -5.22
CA GLY A 713 -6.85 -26.53 -5.22
C GLY A 713 -7.69 -26.26 -6.47
N THR A 714 -8.80 -25.53 -6.34
CA THR A 714 -9.59 -25.10 -7.51
C THR A 714 -9.92 -23.61 -7.45
N ILE A 715 -9.70 -22.89 -8.55
CA ILE A 715 -10.04 -21.47 -8.75
C ILE A 715 -11.10 -21.38 -9.86
N PHE A 716 -12.15 -20.61 -9.61
CA PHE A 716 -13.22 -20.34 -10.57
C PHE A 716 -13.41 -18.83 -10.73
N LEU A 717 -13.36 -18.33 -11.97
CA LEU A 717 -13.46 -16.90 -12.28
C LEU A 717 -14.04 -16.68 -13.69
N ILE A 718 -14.75 -15.56 -13.89
CA ILE A 718 -15.16 -15.09 -15.23
C ILE A 718 -14.13 -14.06 -15.71
N ILE A 719 -13.50 -14.31 -16.86
CA ILE A 719 -12.51 -13.42 -17.46
C ILE A 719 -13.21 -12.33 -18.28
N LYS A 720 -12.77 -11.08 -18.06
CA LYS A 720 -13.20 -9.90 -18.80
C LYS A 720 -12.04 -9.24 -19.55
N ASP A 721 -12.37 -8.54 -20.62
CA ASP A 721 -11.44 -7.63 -21.28
C ASP A 721 -11.42 -6.25 -20.58
N THR A 722 -10.52 -5.37 -21.01
CA THR A 722 -10.36 -4.01 -20.44
C THR A 722 -11.56 -3.08 -20.68
N GLN A 723 -12.53 -3.48 -21.49
CA GLN A 723 -13.80 -2.77 -21.71
C GLN A 723 -14.92 -3.31 -20.80
N GLY A 724 -14.66 -4.41 -20.08
CA GLY A 724 -15.60 -5.07 -19.18
C GLY A 724 -16.45 -6.17 -19.83
N ASP A 725 -16.29 -6.40 -21.14
CA ASP A 725 -16.95 -7.48 -21.88
C ASP A 725 -16.37 -8.84 -21.45
N THR A 726 -17.20 -9.89 -21.46
CA THR A 726 -16.72 -11.26 -21.22
C THR A 726 -15.94 -11.79 -22.43
N VAL A 727 -14.89 -12.58 -22.16
CA VAL A 727 -14.06 -13.16 -23.21
C VAL A 727 -14.84 -14.26 -23.97
N LYS A 728 -15.04 -14.08 -25.28
CA LYS A 728 -15.94 -14.93 -26.08
C LYS A 728 -15.34 -16.29 -26.50
N GLU A 729 -14.04 -16.51 -26.30
CA GLU A 729 -13.29 -17.67 -26.82
C GLU A 729 -12.54 -18.47 -25.75
N ASN A 730 -12.19 -19.71 -26.07
CA ASN A 730 -11.37 -20.57 -25.22
C ASN A 730 -9.90 -20.10 -25.18
N MET A 731 -9.58 -19.18 -24.28
CA MET A 731 -8.24 -18.67 -24.03
C MET A 731 -7.32 -19.76 -23.51
N ARG A 732 -6.10 -19.87 -24.05
CA ARG A 732 -5.05 -20.64 -23.39
C ARG A 732 -4.62 -19.92 -22.12
N PHE A 733 -4.43 -20.63 -21.03
CA PHE A 733 -3.80 -20.07 -19.84
C PHE A 733 -2.71 -20.99 -19.32
N THR A 734 -1.73 -20.37 -18.65
CA THR A 734 -0.59 -21.03 -18.02
C THR A 734 -0.59 -20.71 -16.54
N VAL A 735 -0.72 -21.72 -15.69
CA VAL A 735 -0.61 -21.56 -14.25
C VAL A 735 0.84 -21.80 -13.85
N LYS A 736 1.46 -20.81 -13.22
CA LYS A 736 2.79 -20.88 -12.64
C LYS A 736 2.69 -20.86 -11.12
N ILE A 737 3.61 -21.57 -10.48
CA ILE A 737 3.79 -21.63 -9.03
C ILE A 737 5.27 -21.36 -8.75
N ASN A 738 5.56 -20.32 -7.96
CA ASN A 738 6.91 -19.78 -7.74
C ASN A 738 7.68 -19.59 -9.06
N GLY A 739 7.00 -19.06 -10.09
CA GLY A 739 7.54 -18.86 -11.44
C GLY A 739 7.60 -20.10 -12.35
N ALA A 740 7.52 -21.32 -11.79
CA ALA A 740 7.56 -22.57 -12.53
C ALA A 740 6.17 -23.01 -13.03
N THR A 741 6.04 -23.30 -14.32
CA THR A 741 4.76 -23.71 -14.93
C THR A 741 4.28 -25.07 -14.43
N GLN A 742 3.04 -25.13 -13.95
CA GLN A 742 2.38 -26.34 -13.43
C GLN A 742 1.30 -26.88 -14.38
N LEU A 743 0.52 -25.98 -14.99
CA LEU A 743 -0.61 -26.34 -15.86
C LEU A 743 -0.62 -25.45 -17.09
N HIS A 744 -0.80 -26.06 -18.26
CA HIS A 744 -1.33 -25.38 -19.44
C HIS A 744 -2.74 -25.92 -19.68
N SER A 745 -3.72 -25.04 -19.78
CA SER A 745 -5.10 -25.43 -20.06
C SER A 745 -5.80 -24.35 -20.89
N ARG A 746 -7.11 -24.49 -21.08
CA ARG A 746 -7.96 -23.50 -21.74
C ARG A 746 -9.17 -23.16 -20.90
N THR A 747 -9.62 -21.92 -20.97
CA THR A 747 -10.93 -21.53 -20.45
C THR A 747 -12.04 -22.23 -21.24
N ASN A 748 -13.21 -22.36 -20.62
CA ASN A 748 -14.45 -22.66 -21.32
C ASN A 748 -15.16 -21.32 -21.58
N LYS A 749 -14.87 -20.73 -22.75
CA LYS A 749 -15.19 -19.34 -23.11
C LYS A 749 -14.71 -18.36 -22.02
N GLU A 750 -15.63 -17.63 -21.41
CA GLU A 750 -15.36 -16.67 -20.35
C GLU A 750 -14.93 -17.31 -19.02
N ILE A 751 -15.20 -18.61 -18.82
CA ILE A 751 -14.97 -19.30 -17.54
C ILE A 751 -13.55 -19.84 -17.44
N LEU A 752 -12.78 -19.25 -16.53
CA LEU A 752 -11.55 -19.81 -16.00
C LEU A 752 -11.89 -20.81 -14.89
N ASN A 753 -11.60 -22.08 -15.13
CA ASN A 753 -11.62 -23.13 -14.11
C ASN A 753 -10.23 -23.77 -14.04
N VAL A 754 -9.53 -23.55 -12.93
CA VAL A 754 -8.18 -24.07 -12.68
C VAL A 754 -8.23 -25.04 -11.53
N THR A 755 -8.08 -26.33 -11.79
CA THR A 755 -7.80 -27.33 -10.75
C THR A 755 -6.32 -27.69 -10.79
N LEU A 756 -5.58 -27.40 -9.70
CA LEU A 756 -4.17 -27.77 -9.56
C LEU A 756 -4.02 -29.05 -8.74
N PRO A 757 -3.24 -30.04 -9.21
CA PRO A 757 -2.79 -31.16 -8.39
C PRO A 757 -1.72 -30.66 -7.40
N THR A 758 -2.20 -30.10 -6.29
CA THR A 758 -1.40 -29.65 -5.13
C THR A 758 -0.94 -30.80 -4.25
N ASP A 759 -1.22 -32.05 -4.65
CA ASP A 759 -0.74 -33.27 -4.00
C ASP A 759 0.79 -33.29 -3.88
N LYS A 760 1.52 -32.94 -4.94
CA LYS A 760 2.99 -32.96 -4.98
C LYS A 760 3.67 -31.78 -4.29
N PHE A 761 2.91 -30.83 -3.75
CA PHE A 761 3.47 -29.63 -3.13
C PHE A 761 3.97 -29.94 -1.71
N ARG A 762 5.11 -29.37 -1.31
CA ARG A 762 5.86 -29.72 -0.08
C ARG A 762 6.20 -28.52 0.80
N ASN A 763 6.38 -27.35 0.21
CA ASN A 763 6.66 -26.11 0.93
C ASN A 763 5.37 -25.61 1.61
N PRO A 764 5.47 -24.81 2.68
CA PRO A 764 4.29 -24.27 3.36
C PRO A 764 3.51 -23.27 2.50
N THR A 765 4.19 -22.49 1.66
CA THR A 765 3.57 -21.40 0.88
C THR A 765 4.09 -21.36 -0.55
N TYR A 766 3.22 -20.94 -1.48
CA TYR A 766 3.44 -20.87 -2.91
C TYR A 766 2.79 -19.63 -3.52
N GLN A 767 3.53 -18.89 -4.34
CA GLN A 767 3.01 -17.77 -5.14
C GLN A 767 2.50 -18.28 -6.48
N MET A 768 1.19 -18.12 -6.75
CA MET A 768 0.57 -18.45 -8.02
C MET A 768 0.53 -17.24 -8.96
N THR A 769 0.81 -17.49 -10.24
CA THR A 769 0.51 -16.57 -11.33
C THR A 769 -0.18 -17.34 -12.45
N ILE A 770 -1.44 -17.02 -12.75
CA ILE A 770 -2.13 -17.51 -13.94
C ILE A 770 -1.95 -16.48 -15.05
N ILE A 771 -1.19 -16.84 -16.07
CA ILE A 771 -1.02 -16.03 -17.27
C ILE A 771 -2.09 -16.47 -18.27
N ILE A 772 -3.10 -15.63 -18.50
CA ILE A 772 -4.08 -15.80 -19.58
C ILE A 772 -3.37 -15.41 -20.86
N GLY A 773 -2.93 -16.40 -21.63
CA GLY A 773 -2.14 -16.20 -22.83
C GLY A 773 -2.93 -15.50 -23.94
N ASN A 774 -2.22 -14.87 -24.87
CA ASN A 774 -2.87 -14.31 -26.05
C ASN A 774 -3.45 -15.41 -26.96
N ASN A 775 -4.40 -15.03 -27.81
CA ASN A 775 -4.87 -15.84 -28.93
C ASN A 775 -4.98 -14.97 -30.19
N ASN A 776 -5.80 -15.36 -31.16
CA ASN A 776 -6.01 -14.57 -32.38
C ASN A 776 -6.93 -13.35 -32.18
N PHE A 777 -7.51 -13.14 -31.00
CA PHE A 777 -8.51 -12.08 -30.75
C PHE A 777 -8.20 -11.25 -29.50
N TYR A 778 -7.47 -11.81 -28.53
CA TYR A 778 -7.11 -11.15 -27.28
C TYR A 778 -5.61 -11.19 -27.01
N ASN A 779 -5.08 -10.13 -26.39
CA ASN A 779 -3.76 -10.02 -25.80
C ASN A 779 -3.72 -10.69 -24.41
N GLN A 780 -2.53 -10.74 -23.80
CA GLN A 780 -2.29 -11.45 -22.54
C GLN A 780 -2.85 -10.69 -21.33
N GLY A 781 -3.41 -11.42 -20.35
CA GLY A 781 -3.74 -10.93 -19.01
C GLY A 781 -3.09 -11.76 -17.91
N ILE A 782 -3.01 -11.24 -16.69
CA ILE A 782 -2.32 -11.86 -15.55
C ILE A 782 -3.22 -11.86 -14.31
N ILE A 783 -3.30 -13.02 -13.65
CA ILE A 783 -3.99 -13.19 -12.36
C ILE A 783 -2.96 -13.69 -11.32
N THR A 784 -2.96 -13.18 -10.10
CA THR A 784 -2.04 -13.58 -9.02
C THR A 784 -2.79 -14.01 -7.75
N GLN A 785 -2.19 -14.91 -6.95
CA GLN A 785 -2.73 -15.39 -5.67
C GLN A 785 -1.67 -16.12 -4.82
N THR A 786 -1.69 -15.99 -3.49
CA THR A 786 -0.89 -16.88 -2.61
C THR A 786 -1.66 -18.15 -2.24
N ILE A 787 -0.97 -19.30 -2.21
CA ILE A 787 -1.47 -20.58 -1.67
C ILE A 787 -0.65 -20.98 -0.44
N ASN A 788 -1.34 -21.36 0.63
CA ASN A 788 -0.78 -22.01 1.81
C ASN A 788 -1.17 -23.50 1.86
N MET A 789 -0.23 -24.38 2.18
CA MET A 789 -0.40 -25.84 2.20
C MET A 789 -0.49 -26.38 3.64
N GLN A 790 -1.55 -27.14 3.93
CA GLN A 790 -1.80 -27.73 5.25
C GLN A 790 -1.83 -29.27 5.19
N LYS A 791 -1.16 -29.93 6.13
CA LYS A 791 -1.08 -31.40 6.20
C LYS A 791 -2.36 -32.04 6.72
N ARG A 792 -2.66 -33.26 6.24
CA ARG A 792 -3.84 -34.06 6.65
C ARG A 792 -3.60 -34.88 7.91
N ASN A 793 -4.70 -35.29 8.55
CA ASN A 793 -4.67 -36.15 9.74
C ASN A 793 -4.91 -37.61 9.34
N VAL A 794 -4.38 -38.55 10.13
CA VAL A 794 -4.44 -39.99 9.87
C VAL A 794 -4.74 -40.75 11.16
N ASN A 795 -5.49 -41.84 11.05
CA ASN A 795 -5.80 -42.75 12.14
C ASN A 795 -4.93 -44.00 12.02
N ILE A 796 -4.33 -44.42 13.13
CA ILE A 796 -3.47 -45.62 13.20
C ILE A 796 -3.87 -46.46 14.41
N SER A 797 -4.03 -47.77 14.20
CA SER A 797 -4.27 -48.78 15.22
C SER A 797 -3.36 -49.99 15.01
N MET A 798 -3.10 -50.76 16.06
CA MET A 798 -2.18 -51.90 16.02
C MET A 798 -2.72 -53.06 16.85
N GLN A 799 -2.37 -54.28 16.46
CA GLN A 799 -2.54 -55.50 17.25
C GLN A 799 -1.23 -56.27 17.27
N THR A 800 -0.91 -56.91 18.40
CA THR A 800 0.30 -57.73 18.58
C THR A 800 -0.07 -59.14 19.05
N ASN A 801 0.74 -60.12 18.68
CA ASN A 801 0.74 -61.42 19.36
C ASN A 801 1.36 -61.31 20.77
N THR A 802 1.33 -62.43 21.52
CA THR A 802 2.07 -62.62 22.79
C THR A 802 3.26 -63.56 22.49
N PRO A 803 4.40 -63.04 22.00
CA PRO A 803 5.50 -63.88 21.54
C PRO A 803 6.26 -64.50 22.71
N GLN A 804 6.90 -65.64 22.46
CA GLN A 804 7.99 -66.11 23.32
C GLN A 804 9.30 -65.37 22.97
N THR A 805 10.22 -65.26 23.92
CA THR A 805 11.60 -64.81 23.70
C THR A 805 12.27 -65.61 22.57
N PHE A 806 13.09 -64.95 21.74
CA PHE A 806 13.63 -65.49 20.47
C PHE A 806 12.60 -65.88 19.40
N LYS A 807 11.29 -65.75 19.65
CA LYS A 807 10.26 -65.90 18.62
C LYS A 807 9.92 -64.57 17.99
N ASN A 808 9.16 -64.67 16.92
CA ASN A 808 8.70 -63.51 16.18
C ASN A 808 7.61 -62.79 16.97
N ILE A 809 7.85 -61.52 17.30
CA ILE A 809 6.74 -60.60 17.48
C ILE A 809 6.07 -60.40 16.11
N GLU A 810 4.75 -60.50 16.09
CA GLU A 810 3.92 -60.32 14.90
C GLU A 810 2.97 -59.16 15.16
N LEU A 811 3.24 -58.04 14.48
CA LEU A 811 2.44 -56.83 14.56
C LEU A 811 1.56 -56.71 13.33
N ASN A 812 0.28 -56.44 13.54
CA ASN A 812 -0.69 -56.12 12.50
C ASN A 812 -1.12 -54.67 12.71
N ILE A 813 -0.65 -53.76 11.85
CA ILE A 813 -0.93 -52.33 11.94
C ILE A 813 -1.95 -51.97 10.88
N THR A 814 -2.98 -51.21 11.25
CA THR A 814 -3.95 -50.63 10.33
C THR A 814 -3.76 -49.11 10.31
N VAL A 815 -3.66 -48.53 9.12
CA VAL A 815 -3.50 -47.08 8.90
C VAL A 815 -4.57 -46.63 7.92
N THR A 816 -5.45 -45.74 8.36
CA THR A 816 -6.56 -45.22 7.57
C THR A 816 -6.73 -43.72 7.70
N GLU A 817 -7.30 -43.11 6.68
CA GLU A 817 -7.89 -41.78 6.78
C GLU A 817 -9.40 -41.91 6.56
N ASN A 818 -10.22 -41.45 7.50
CA ASN A 818 -11.69 -41.55 7.42
C ASN A 818 -12.18 -42.97 7.06
N ASN A 819 -11.54 -43.99 7.63
CA ASN A 819 -11.73 -45.44 7.37
C ASN A 819 -11.27 -45.94 5.99
N ILE A 820 -10.66 -45.10 5.15
CA ILE A 820 -10.06 -45.49 3.87
C ILE A 820 -8.61 -45.97 4.08
N PRO A 821 -8.23 -47.18 3.60
CA PRO A 821 -6.88 -47.73 3.70
C PRO A 821 -5.81 -46.90 2.96
N LEU A 822 -4.69 -46.54 3.64
CA LEU A 822 -3.57 -45.81 3.00
C LEU A 822 -2.55 -46.76 2.32
N ASN A 823 -1.98 -46.35 1.18
CA ASN A 823 -1.04 -47.17 0.39
C ASN A 823 0.40 -46.61 0.36
N ASP A 824 0.71 -45.66 1.26
CA ASP A 824 1.95 -44.91 1.26
C ASP A 824 2.42 -44.57 2.68
N GLY A 825 3.65 -44.05 2.78
CA GLY A 825 4.34 -43.83 4.05
C GLY A 825 4.91 -45.11 4.66
N PHE A 826 5.69 -44.95 5.72
CA PHE A 826 6.32 -46.06 6.43
C PHE A 826 6.18 -45.93 7.95
N LEU A 827 6.27 -47.08 8.61
CA LEU A 827 6.18 -47.22 10.04
C LEU A 827 7.57 -47.32 10.67
N ILE A 828 7.76 -46.64 11.79
CA ILE A 828 8.92 -46.80 12.66
C ILE A 828 8.47 -47.44 13.97
N PHE A 829 9.07 -48.57 14.31
CA PHE A 829 8.74 -49.35 15.50
C PHE A 829 9.71 -49.02 16.63
N LYS A 830 9.18 -48.88 17.84
CA LYS A 830 9.99 -48.77 19.06
C LYS A 830 9.48 -49.67 20.18
N ILE A 831 10.40 -50.42 20.77
CA ILE A 831 10.23 -51.11 22.06
C ILE A 831 11.34 -50.56 22.95
N ASN A 832 11.00 -49.60 23.82
CA ASN A 832 11.91 -48.67 24.51
C ASN A 832 12.71 -47.76 23.55
N GLU A 833 13.54 -48.35 22.68
CA GLU A 833 14.30 -47.66 21.63
C GLU A 833 13.79 -48.02 20.22
N THR A 834 14.29 -47.30 19.21
CA THR A 834 14.00 -47.59 17.80
C THR A 834 14.55 -48.97 17.40
N MET A 835 13.66 -49.86 16.95
CA MET A 835 14.02 -51.22 16.56
C MET A 835 14.92 -51.24 15.30
N LYS A 836 15.87 -52.18 15.27
CA LYS A 836 16.90 -52.29 14.23
C LYS A 836 17.00 -53.70 13.66
N ASN A 837 17.35 -53.79 12.37
CA ASN A 837 17.65 -55.05 11.69
C ASN A 837 19.03 -55.60 12.11
N SER A 838 19.42 -56.76 11.58
CA SER A 838 20.72 -57.40 11.85
C SER A 838 21.94 -56.55 11.47
N ASN A 839 21.77 -55.58 10.58
CA ASN A 839 22.83 -54.68 10.11
C ASN A 839 22.93 -53.39 10.97
N GLY A 840 22.07 -53.24 12.00
CA GLY A 840 22.00 -52.06 12.85
C GLY A 840 21.17 -50.90 12.26
N GLU A 841 20.56 -51.10 11.09
CA GLU A 841 19.71 -50.11 10.43
C GLU A 841 18.31 -50.12 11.05
N GLN A 842 17.67 -48.95 11.12
CA GLN A 842 16.31 -48.82 11.63
C GLN A 842 15.31 -49.64 10.79
N ILE A 843 14.48 -50.45 11.46
CA ILE A 843 13.37 -51.18 10.82
C ILE A 843 12.33 -50.17 10.30
N ARG A 844 11.92 -50.37 9.05
CA ARG A 844 10.85 -49.61 8.40
C ARG A 844 9.97 -50.59 7.63
N GLU A 845 8.67 -50.60 7.93
CA GLU A 845 7.69 -51.32 7.14
C GLU A 845 6.83 -50.32 6.37
N ASN A 846 6.63 -50.56 5.08
CA ASN A 846 5.77 -49.74 4.25
C ASN A 846 4.30 -50.09 4.51
N VAL A 847 3.41 -49.10 4.46
CA VAL A 847 1.97 -49.35 4.55
C VAL A 847 1.44 -49.68 3.16
N ILE A 848 0.80 -50.85 3.02
CA ILE A 848 0.21 -51.34 1.77
C ILE A 848 -1.24 -51.74 2.06
N ASN A 849 -2.17 -51.16 1.30
CA ASN A 849 -3.62 -51.32 1.44
C ASN A 849 -4.13 -51.13 2.90
N GLY A 850 -3.66 -50.04 3.51
CA GLY A 850 -3.91 -49.61 4.89
C GLY A 850 -3.38 -50.57 5.94
N LYS A 851 -2.50 -51.51 5.56
CA LYS A 851 -1.94 -52.52 6.45
C LYS A 851 -0.43 -52.54 6.38
N ALA A 852 0.19 -52.84 7.50
CA ALA A 852 1.58 -53.24 7.54
C ALA A 852 1.72 -54.40 8.53
N GLN A 853 2.64 -55.30 8.23
CA GLN A 853 2.96 -56.42 9.10
C GLN A 853 4.45 -56.42 9.39
N LEU A 854 4.82 -56.38 10.67
CA LEU A 854 6.19 -56.64 11.09
C LEU A 854 6.24 -58.04 11.71
N LYS A 855 7.09 -58.90 11.14
CA LYS A 855 7.48 -60.18 11.73
C LYS A 855 8.96 -60.11 12.11
N TYR A 856 9.23 -59.91 13.39
CA TYR A 856 10.58 -59.63 13.89
C TYR A 856 11.00 -60.61 14.98
N THR A 857 12.09 -61.34 14.75
CA THR A 857 12.68 -62.23 15.74
C THR A 857 13.24 -61.41 16.90
N LEU A 858 12.71 -61.59 18.11
CA LEU A 858 13.17 -60.87 19.29
C LEU A 858 14.64 -61.21 19.60
N PRO A 859 15.54 -60.22 19.71
CA PRO A 859 16.95 -60.46 20.04
C PRO A 859 17.11 -60.92 21.50
N SER A 860 18.26 -61.52 21.80
CA SER A 860 18.65 -61.98 23.15
C SER A 860 18.66 -60.88 24.22
N THR A 861 18.65 -59.61 23.81
CA THR A 861 18.57 -58.43 24.69
C THR A 861 17.15 -58.11 25.16
N ILE A 862 16.10 -58.67 24.54
CA ILE A 862 14.70 -58.48 24.96
C ILE A 862 14.21 -59.74 25.68
N GLY A 863 14.01 -59.62 26.99
CA GLY A 863 13.48 -60.69 27.83
C GLY A 863 11.94 -60.73 27.88
N ALA A 864 11.42 -61.72 28.59
CA ALA A 864 10.01 -61.82 28.93
C ALA A 864 9.61 -60.72 29.94
N GLY A 865 8.47 -60.05 29.70
CA GLY A 865 8.02 -58.90 30.46
C GLY A 865 6.84 -58.17 29.81
N LYS A 866 6.41 -57.05 30.41
CA LYS A 866 5.47 -56.11 29.82
C LYS A 866 6.23 -54.91 29.24
N TYR A 867 5.87 -54.50 28.03
CA TYR A 867 6.48 -53.41 27.29
C TYR A 867 5.38 -52.55 26.65
N ASN A 868 5.68 -51.28 26.42
CA ASN A 868 4.90 -50.47 25.49
C ASN A 868 5.58 -50.53 24.13
N ILE A 869 4.85 -50.97 23.10
CA ILE A 869 5.32 -50.87 21.73
C ILE A 869 4.66 -49.65 21.09
N SER A 870 5.48 -48.75 20.54
CA SER A 870 5.02 -47.56 19.84
C SER A 870 5.36 -47.64 18.37
N VAL A 871 4.43 -47.16 17.54
CA VAL A 871 4.57 -47.11 16.09
C VAL A 871 4.31 -45.69 15.62
N TYR A 872 5.26 -45.12 14.90
CA TYR A 872 5.12 -43.81 14.26
C TYR A 872 4.87 -44.00 12.78
N TYR A 873 3.76 -43.48 12.28
CA TYR A 873 3.54 -43.31 10.85
C TYR A 873 4.25 -42.04 10.38
N ILE A 874 5.17 -42.20 9.44
CA ILE A 874 5.88 -41.08 8.80
C ILE A 874 5.53 -41.03 7.33
N ASN A 875 5.03 -39.88 6.92
CA ASN A 875 4.61 -39.57 5.57
C ASN A 875 4.79 -38.04 5.34
N PRO A 876 5.20 -37.57 4.14
CA PRO A 876 5.35 -36.13 3.86
C PRO A 876 4.02 -35.34 3.86
N TYR A 877 2.90 -35.99 3.50
CA TYR A 877 1.57 -35.38 3.35
C TYR A 877 0.80 -35.31 4.66
N TYR A 878 0.90 -36.35 5.49
CA TYR A 878 0.16 -36.43 6.75
C TYR A 878 0.95 -35.84 7.91
N ASN A 879 0.23 -35.37 8.92
CA ASN A 879 0.78 -35.08 10.24
C ASN A 879 1.33 -36.39 10.84
N LYS A 880 2.51 -36.29 11.47
CA LYS A 880 3.20 -37.44 12.07
C LYS A 880 2.35 -38.00 13.21
N GLN A 881 1.79 -39.20 13.02
CA GLN A 881 0.92 -39.83 13.99
C GLN A 881 1.61 -40.99 14.72
N MET A 882 1.21 -41.21 15.96
CA MET A 882 1.73 -42.27 16.84
C MET A 882 0.59 -43.17 17.33
N CYS A 883 0.83 -44.47 17.35
CA CYS A 883 0.03 -45.47 18.05
C CYS A 883 0.90 -46.11 19.15
N ILE A 884 0.29 -46.50 20.28
CA ILE A 884 0.97 -47.23 21.36
C ILE A 884 0.06 -48.40 21.77
N GLU A 885 0.63 -49.60 21.88
CA GLU A 885 -0.04 -50.78 22.41
C GLU A 885 0.76 -51.45 23.52
N ASN A 886 0.04 -52.22 24.35
CA ASN A 886 0.64 -53.04 25.40
C ASN A 886 1.13 -54.37 24.82
N LEU A 887 2.43 -54.66 24.98
CA LEU A 887 3.08 -55.89 24.55
C LEU A 887 3.44 -56.75 25.77
N THR A 888 3.06 -58.02 25.76
CA THR A 888 3.54 -59.00 26.75
C THR A 888 4.38 -60.07 26.05
N ILE A 889 5.60 -60.27 26.52
CA ILE A 889 6.54 -61.29 26.02
C ILE A 889 6.67 -62.37 27.10
N ILE A 890 6.57 -63.63 26.71
CA ILE A 890 6.69 -64.80 27.61
C ILE A 890 8.00 -65.58 27.34
N GLN A 891 8.41 -66.47 28.24
CA GLN A 891 9.65 -67.23 28.05
C GLN A 891 9.50 -68.37 27.03
N SER A 892 10.55 -68.62 26.24
CA SER A 892 10.71 -69.81 25.39
C SER A 892 10.94 -71.10 26.21
N ASN A 893 10.70 -72.25 25.58
CA ASN A 893 10.84 -73.56 26.22
C ASN A 893 12.17 -74.23 25.84
N ILE A 894 12.73 -75.01 26.76
CA ILE A 894 13.95 -75.81 26.55
C ILE A 894 13.53 -77.21 26.08
N GLU A 895 14.19 -77.77 25.06
CA GLU A 895 13.92 -79.12 24.55
C GLU A 895 14.04 -80.16 25.66
N ASN A 896 13.02 -81.00 25.84
CA ASN A 896 13.08 -82.09 26.81
C ASN A 896 14.05 -83.18 26.33
N LYS A 897 15.19 -83.30 27.00
CA LYS A 897 16.23 -84.26 26.65
C LYS A 897 16.29 -85.41 27.66
N THR A 898 16.08 -86.64 27.18
CA THR A 898 16.50 -87.84 27.90
C THR A 898 18.01 -88.00 27.69
N LEU A 899 18.77 -88.17 28.77
CA LEU A 899 20.21 -88.42 28.66
C LEU A 899 20.42 -89.92 28.46
N ASP A 900 21.17 -90.29 27.42
CA ASP A 900 21.66 -91.66 27.22
C ASP A 900 22.41 -92.16 28.45
N ASN A 901 22.53 -93.48 28.57
CA ASN A 901 23.22 -94.10 29.71
C ASN A 901 24.70 -93.67 29.74
N ILE A 902 25.03 -92.74 30.63
CA ILE A 902 26.39 -92.20 30.76
C ILE A 902 27.23 -93.25 31.48
N GLN A 903 28.04 -93.98 30.72
CA GLN A 903 29.02 -94.90 31.30
C GLN A 903 30.20 -94.10 31.85
N VAL A 904 30.50 -94.29 33.13
CA VAL A 904 31.63 -93.66 33.81
C VAL A 904 32.44 -94.71 34.55
N ILE A 905 33.77 -94.56 34.54
CA ILE A 905 34.65 -95.39 35.36
C ILE A 905 34.78 -94.71 36.72
N LYS A 906 34.59 -95.47 37.79
CA LYS A 906 34.77 -94.99 39.16
C LYS A 906 36.22 -94.50 39.37
N GLY A 907 36.40 -93.31 39.94
CA GLY A 907 37.74 -92.76 40.23
C GLY A 907 38.35 -91.86 39.15
N THR A 908 37.65 -91.63 38.02
CA THR A 908 38.21 -90.90 36.86
C THR A 908 37.68 -89.47 36.68
N ASN A 909 36.69 -89.06 37.49
CA ASN A 909 36.01 -87.76 37.41
C ASN A 909 35.64 -87.36 35.97
N THR A 910 34.77 -88.15 35.34
CA THR A 910 34.37 -87.97 33.94
C THR A 910 33.65 -86.63 33.72
N THR A 911 34.17 -85.81 32.80
CA THR A 911 33.49 -84.60 32.33
C THR A 911 32.42 -84.94 31.30
N ILE A 912 31.20 -84.48 31.54
CA ILE A 912 30.11 -84.56 30.57
C ILE A 912 29.91 -83.21 29.89
N THR A 913 29.84 -83.25 28.55
CA THR A 913 29.50 -82.09 27.72
C THR A 913 28.14 -82.35 27.09
N ILE A 914 27.11 -81.61 27.52
CA ILE A 914 25.76 -81.67 26.97
C ILE A 914 25.44 -80.33 26.33
N ILE A 915 25.16 -80.36 25.03
CA ILE A 915 24.54 -79.27 24.31
C ILE A 915 23.05 -79.26 24.63
N VAL A 916 22.56 -78.11 25.07
CA VAL A 916 21.19 -77.83 25.49
C VAL A 916 20.53 -76.94 24.46
N ASN A 917 19.43 -77.41 23.89
CA ASN A 917 18.66 -76.70 22.88
C ASN A 917 17.32 -76.20 23.42
N ASP A 918 16.77 -75.19 22.75
CA ASP A 918 15.35 -74.86 22.82
C ASP A 918 14.52 -75.89 22.06
N THR A 919 13.19 -75.84 22.22
CA THR A 919 12.24 -76.76 21.57
C THR A 919 12.26 -76.77 20.04
N ASP A 920 13.09 -75.95 19.42
CA ASP A 920 13.25 -75.81 17.97
C ASP A 920 14.65 -76.26 17.52
N GLY A 921 15.44 -76.84 18.42
CA GLY A 921 16.77 -77.39 18.16
C GLY A 921 17.93 -76.39 18.24
N ASN A 922 17.68 -75.11 18.56
CA ASN A 922 18.73 -74.10 18.65
C ASN A 922 19.36 -74.09 20.05
N GLN A 923 20.67 -73.96 20.15
CA GLN A 923 21.36 -73.92 21.44
C GLN A 923 20.89 -72.72 22.30
N ILE A 924 20.51 -72.98 23.57
CA ILE A 924 19.92 -71.93 24.42
C ILE A 924 20.92 -70.80 24.70
N GLN A 925 20.49 -69.54 24.63
CA GLN A 925 21.40 -68.40 24.72
C GLN A 925 21.44 -67.72 26.10
N GLY A 926 22.53 -66.99 26.36
CA GLY A 926 22.68 -66.24 27.61
C GLY A 926 22.95 -67.12 28.83
N LYS A 927 22.80 -66.55 30.03
CA LYS A 927 23.16 -67.19 31.30
C LYS A 927 21.97 -67.91 31.93
N THR A 928 22.11 -69.22 32.12
CA THR A 928 21.07 -70.08 32.72
C THR A 928 21.65 -70.78 33.95
N SER A 929 21.04 -70.57 35.12
CA SER A 929 21.39 -71.32 36.33
C SER A 929 20.97 -72.78 36.18
N ILE A 930 21.87 -73.71 36.47
CA ILE A 930 21.57 -75.15 36.48
C ILE A 930 21.88 -75.76 37.85
N CYS A 931 21.17 -76.83 38.18
CA CYS A 931 21.60 -77.73 39.25
C CYS A 931 21.51 -79.19 38.82
N ILE A 932 22.56 -79.96 39.11
CA ILE A 932 22.63 -81.39 38.83
C ILE A 932 22.38 -82.16 40.12
N LYS A 933 21.42 -83.08 40.05
CA LYS A 933 20.97 -83.94 41.13
C LYS A 933 21.34 -85.38 40.83
N PHE A 934 21.76 -86.11 41.86
CA PHE A 934 21.97 -87.55 41.80
C PHE A 934 21.01 -88.21 42.81
N ASN A 935 20.18 -89.14 42.34
CA ASN A 935 19.10 -89.76 43.12
C ASN A 935 18.27 -88.71 43.90
N LYS A 936 17.81 -87.67 43.18
CA LYS A 936 17.03 -86.51 43.68
C LYS A 936 17.77 -85.52 44.59
N LYS A 937 19.00 -85.78 45.05
CA LYS A 937 19.79 -84.83 45.87
C LYS A 937 20.67 -83.93 44.99
N THR A 938 20.52 -82.62 45.09
CA THR A 938 21.38 -81.64 44.41
C THR A 938 22.83 -81.75 44.92
N LEU A 939 23.79 -81.79 43.99
CA LEU A 939 25.21 -81.91 44.31
C LEU A 939 26.07 -80.85 43.60
N ILE A 940 25.63 -80.38 42.42
CA ILE A 940 26.31 -79.32 41.66
C ILE A 940 25.29 -78.21 41.39
N HIS A 941 25.67 -76.96 41.65
CA HIS A 941 24.94 -75.75 41.25
C HIS A 941 25.94 -74.85 40.53
N THR A 942 25.65 -74.50 39.28
CA THR A 942 26.48 -73.58 38.49
C THR A 942 25.62 -72.78 37.52
N ASN A 943 26.23 -71.89 36.74
CA ASN A 943 25.57 -71.25 35.60
C ASN A 943 26.23 -71.74 34.33
N ILE A 944 25.43 -72.05 33.32
CA ILE A 944 25.91 -72.23 31.95
C ILE A 944 25.66 -70.97 31.14
N THR A 945 26.51 -70.75 30.15
CA THR A 945 26.33 -69.67 29.16
C THR A 945 26.22 -70.33 27.80
N ASN A 946 25.29 -69.87 26.97
CA ASN A 946 25.08 -70.35 25.61
C ASN A 946 24.89 -71.88 25.54
N GLY A 947 24.12 -72.46 26.46
CA GLY A 947 23.60 -73.83 26.33
C GLY A 947 24.65 -74.94 26.33
N ILE A 948 25.87 -74.70 26.79
CA ILE A 948 26.87 -75.75 27.02
C ILE A 948 26.90 -76.10 28.50
N ILE A 949 26.39 -77.28 28.86
CA ILE A 949 26.68 -77.91 30.16
C ILE A 949 28.00 -78.64 30.00
N ASN A 950 29.09 -78.05 30.49
CA ASN A 950 30.37 -78.72 30.61
C ASN A 950 30.68 -78.89 32.10
N VAL A 951 30.43 -80.10 32.64
CA VAL A 951 30.49 -80.35 34.09
C VAL A 951 31.19 -81.67 34.38
N THR A 952 32.20 -81.61 35.24
CA THR A 952 32.90 -82.77 35.78
C THR A 952 32.06 -83.47 36.83
N LEU A 953 31.75 -84.75 36.60
CA LEU A 953 31.02 -85.59 37.56
C LEU A 953 31.99 -86.10 38.63
N PRO A 954 31.69 -85.97 39.94
CA PRO A 954 32.58 -86.43 41.02
C PRO A 954 32.45 -87.95 41.24
N THR A 955 32.90 -88.75 40.27
CA THR A 955 32.66 -90.21 40.21
C THR A 955 33.41 -90.98 41.30
N ASP A 956 34.41 -90.38 41.93
CA ASP A 956 35.12 -90.93 43.10
C ASP A 956 34.16 -91.29 44.24
N ASN A 957 33.09 -90.50 44.41
CA ASN A 957 32.12 -90.64 45.48
C ASN A 957 30.94 -91.56 45.13
N PHE A 958 30.94 -92.17 43.94
CA PHE A 958 29.86 -93.05 43.50
C PHE A 958 30.04 -94.46 44.09
N ARG A 959 29.04 -94.88 44.88
CA ARG A 959 28.99 -96.15 45.62
C ARG A 959 28.01 -97.16 45.02
N ASN A 960 26.99 -96.70 44.30
CA ASN A 960 26.00 -97.56 43.64
C ASN A 960 26.42 -97.85 42.19
N PRO A 961 26.06 -99.02 41.62
CA PRO A 961 26.35 -99.35 40.23
C PRO A 961 25.59 -98.46 39.24
N THR A 962 24.48 -97.87 39.66
CA THR A 962 23.69 -96.92 38.87
C THR A 962 23.23 -95.72 39.70
N TYR A 963 23.17 -94.55 39.06
CA TYR A 963 22.63 -93.31 39.63
C TYR A 963 21.63 -92.68 38.66
N GLN A 964 20.46 -92.29 39.14
CA GLN A 964 19.56 -91.42 38.40
C GLN A 964 20.12 -90.00 38.45
N ILE A 965 20.49 -89.46 37.30
CA ILE A 965 20.90 -88.06 37.13
C ILE A 965 19.71 -87.24 36.66
N THR A 966 19.44 -86.13 37.37
CA THR A 966 18.49 -85.10 36.93
C THR A 966 19.22 -83.76 36.83
N ILE A 967 19.30 -83.20 35.63
CA ILE A 967 19.81 -81.85 35.38
C ILE A 967 18.60 -80.91 35.32
N VAL A 968 18.48 -80.01 36.29
CA VAL A 968 17.43 -78.98 36.29
C VAL A 968 18.01 -77.68 35.75
N LEU A 969 17.40 -77.13 34.71
CA LEU A 969 17.67 -75.79 34.20
C LEU A 969 16.65 -74.81 34.79
N GLY A 970 17.13 -73.74 35.42
CA GLY A 970 16.30 -72.73 36.08
C GLY A 970 15.63 -71.78 35.11
N LYS A 971 14.45 -71.27 35.49
CA LYS A 971 13.76 -70.20 34.76
C LYS A 971 14.57 -68.90 34.85
N ASN A 972 14.73 -68.20 33.73
CA ASN A 972 15.33 -66.86 33.67
C ASN A 972 14.45 -65.91 32.83
N SER A 973 14.99 -64.77 32.39
CA SER A 973 14.30 -63.81 31.53
C SER A 973 14.05 -64.33 30.10
N LEU A 974 14.71 -65.42 29.69
CA LEU A 974 14.80 -65.88 28.31
C LEU A 974 14.22 -67.30 28.11
N TYR A 975 14.21 -68.15 29.14
CA TYR A 975 13.74 -69.53 29.06
C TYR A 975 12.96 -69.96 30.30
N ASN A 976 11.97 -70.83 30.08
CA ASN A 976 11.28 -71.56 31.13
C ASN A 976 12.18 -72.66 31.72
N ARG A 977 11.83 -73.06 32.94
CA ARG A 977 12.49 -74.15 33.68
C ARG A 977 12.30 -75.49 32.94
N SER A 978 13.33 -76.31 32.86
CA SER A 978 13.27 -77.68 32.31
C SER A 978 14.11 -78.67 33.12
N GLU A 979 13.89 -79.97 32.91
CA GLU A 979 14.59 -81.06 33.59
C GLU A 979 14.98 -82.18 32.63
N PHE A 980 16.26 -82.55 32.59
CA PHE A 980 16.75 -83.70 31.83
C PHE A 980 17.05 -84.85 32.78
N ASN A 981 16.58 -86.04 32.43
CA ASN A 981 16.74 -87.23 33.25
C ASN A 981 17.50 -88.31 32.47
N GLY A 982 18.31 -89.09 33.17
CA GLY A 982 18.98 -90.27 32.62
C GLY A 982 19.65 -91.09 33.71
N THR A 983 20.34 -92.15 33.31
CA THR A 983 21.05 -93.03 34.24
C THR A 983 22.55 -92.97 33.99
N ILE A 984 23.33 -92.74 35.03
CA ILE A 984 24.77 -92.97 35.03
C ILE A 984 25.01 -94.44 35.41
N ILE A 985 25.78 -95.16 34.61
CA ILE A 985 26.22 -96.52 34.88
C ILE A 985 27.69 -96.46 35.29
N VAL A 986 27.98 -96.91 36.50
CA VAL A 986 29.32 -96.84 37.10
C VAL A 986 30.02 -98.16 36.88
N GLN A 987 30.95 -98.22 35.94
CA GLN A 987 31.75 -99.41 35.69
C GLN A 987 32.86 -99.54 36.76
N PRO A 988 33.09 -100.76 37.28
CA PRO A 988 34.25 -101.03 38.12
C PRO A 988 35.53 -100.92 37.29
N GLN A 989 36.59 -100.39 37.91
CA GLN A 989 37.93 -100.36 37.33
C GLN A 989 38.50 -101.78 37.40
N GLU A 990 38.72 -102.44 36.25
CA GLU A 990 39.30 -103.79 36.22
C GLU A 990 40.80 -103.77 36.55
N ASP A 991 41.23 -104.70 37.42
CA ASP A 991 42.59 -104.84 37.92
C ASP A 991 43.16 -106.19 37.42
N ILE A 992 44.12 -106.14 36.49
CA ILE A 992 44.55 -107.33 35.72
C ILE A 992 45.62 -108.14 36.46
N ARG A 993 45.31 -109.40 36.81
CA ARG A 993 46.34 -110.47 36.99
C ARG A 993 45.88 -111.82 36.40
N THR A 994 46.77 -112.41 35.60
CA THR A 994 46.61 -113.63 34.78
C THR A 994 46.68 -114.95 35.59
N LYS A 995 46.42 -116.20 35.11
CA LYS A 995 46.52 -116.79 33.75
C LYS A 995 45.85 -118.19 33.65
N ASN A 996 45.80 -118.74 32.43
CA ASN A 996 45.38 -120.10 31.97
C ASN A 996 43.87 -120.32 31.84
N GLY A 997 43.29 -120.74 30.70
CA GLY A 997 43.74 -121.11 29.34
C GLY A 997 42.51 -121.66 28.56
N ILE A 998 42.39 -121.81 27.23
CA ILE A 998 43.31 -121.87 26.08
C ILE A 998 42.46 -121.74 24.77
N ASN A 999 42.95 -121.06 23.72
CA ASN A 999 42.58 -121.17 22.27
C ASN A 999 41.11 -120.87 21.83
N MET A 1000 40.78 -120.42 20.59
CA MET A 1000 41.54 -119.99 19.39
C MET A 1000 40.59 -119.28 18.37
N THR A 1001 41.05 -118.23 17.65
CA THR A 1001 40.70 -117.85 16.23
C THR A 1001 39.21 -117.62 15.81
N ILE A 1002 38.78 -116.89 14.75
CA ILE A 1002 39.33 -116.13 13.59
C ILE A 1002 38.51 -114.80 13.45
N THR A 1003 39.04 -113.80 12.72
CA THR A 1003 38.37 -112.66 12.03
C THR A 1003 37.13 -113.04 11.18
N PRO A 1004 36.28 -112.10 10.67
CA PRO A 1004 36.51 -110.67 10.38
C PRO A 1004 36.14 -109.69 11.51
#